data_AF-A0AA43CK00-F1
#
_entry.id   AF-A0AA43CK00-F1
#
_cell.length_a   1.000
_cell.length_b   1.000
_cell.length_c   1.000
_cell.angle_alpha   90.00
_cell.angle_beta   90.00
_cell.angle_gamma   90.00
#
_symmetry.space_group_name_H-M   'P 1'
#
loop_
_entity.id
_entity.type
_entity.pdbx_description
1 polymer ?
#
loop_
_entity_poly.entity_id
_entity_poly.type
_entity_poly.pdbx_seq_one_letter_code
_entity_poly.pdbx_strand_id
1 'polypeptide(L)'
;MNLWLRLLCALLLTSGIGLAADGMDENPLPIGFTEEELTRLHEIGMDHVTTAPPTGSIRNSAEWERSQGVIIRYPFGISYDIIAEMSEDIMVTTIVSSASQQSTVESWYSAYGVNLANCDFLIAPTNTYWTRDYCPWFIFEENGDMAIVDPIYNRPRPQDDVIPQALGAAWGLNVFGMPLATPGGNHMSDGLGRSMATVMTYNENPSFTHAEVDSIMTAYLGNEFTALDYVESGGIHHIDVWAKFLSPTTILVKDVSSSNSSYALLNARADQLSQMTSAWGQPYNVVRVYCPSGAGYTNGIILNNKMLVPTIGNAYYDSLALQTYSDAMPGYEVLGFPGSWLYDDALHCRAMGVPDSNMLWIVHVPLPNQSDTINDYELSARIVDHSDMGLISDSLKVFYSINDGPFDSAPLFATAQPDSFYGYIPAQSGIGEVAYYIQAADNSGRVETHPFIGEPGAHRFSIELPPELQIVEMEVFDSLQPGDVSQQSVRIHNNGGGLLRITFASADPWLTCDLNEQTVFPNDSLDFGVTLDSDQMAYGDNAGALDFTCNDGATPEGSITVNAHLYTPQIYIDDPPIEVSLAGGDSSTYGMVIENYGPGRLDFVAVGQMNQSKSSASEFETMATKSHQREVAGWHPSGTDKSDDPEPFFAPMTSGFGGPDSYGHSWVDSDEPGGPTYSWIDISATGTEVSLGDDEASGAIAIGFGFPFYDSVYTELYIGSNGIVTFDAGSSSRSNSSLPNGSFTSLVAMWWDDLDPRQGGNIYYFFDVANDRFIVSFEEIRFYSGSSGTGSLSFQVVLQSDGGIRLQYGSMDPGTLTLESATVGIQNSEADDALEVVHNAAYMHSDLAIAINADHWLSVSPAGGSVEPFSWTTVNVHFDAADLETGLYTGQVVISSNDPGTPIWSVPVSLTIASWVCGDIDGSGAGPDIGDLVYLVDYMFSGGPPPPNLDAANVDGEPGINISDLVYLVDYMFNGGPEPACF
;
A
#
# COMPACT_ATOMS: atom_id res chain seq x y z
N MET A 1 -76.68 -11.83 -0.93
CA MET A 1 -77.37 -10.54 -1.20
C MET A 1 -76.78 -9.49 -0.25
N ASN A 2 -75.53 -9.02 -0.38
CA ASN A 2 -74.72 -8.50 -1.51
C ASN A 2 -74.79 -6.96 -1.63
N LEU A 3 -73.69 -6.32 -1.20
CA LEU A 3 -73.09 -5.05 -1.65
C LEU A 3 -73.90 -3.74 -1.61
N TRP A 4 -75.19 -3.74 -1.93
CA TRP A 4 -75.93 -2.49 -2.16
C TRP A 4 -76.21 -1.64 -0.90
N LEU A 5 -76.20 -2.24 0.30
CA LEU A 5 -76.48 -1.50 1.54
C LEU A 5 -75.24 -0.86 2.18
N ARG A 6 -74.01 -1.23 1.77
CA ARG A 6 -72.77 -0.58 2.26
C ARG A 6 -72.35 0.64 1.42
N LEU A 7 -72.94 0.83 0.24
CA LEU A 7 -72.68 1.96 -0.65
C LEU A 7 -73.54 3.20 -0.36
N LEU A 8 -74.59 3.09 0.46
CA LEU A 8 -75.56 4.18 0.65
C LEU A 8 -75.22 5.20 1.75
N CYS A 9 -74.26 4.91 2.63
CA CYS A 9 -73.83 5.84 3.69
C CYS A 9 -72.75 6.83 3.21
N ALA A 10 -72.16 6.62 2.03
CA ALA A 10 -71.04 7.40 1.50
C ALA A 10 -71.47 8.54 0.55
N LEU A 11 -72.75 8.91 0.51
CA LEU A 11 -73.33 9.69 -0.60
C LEU A 11 -74.34 10.77 -0.18
N LEU A 12 -74.25 11.28 1.06
CA LEU A 12 -75.13 12.33 1.61
C LEU A 12 -74.40 13.46 2.37
N LEU A 13 -73.15 13.79 1.98
CA LEU A 13 -72.36 14.89 2.59
C LEU A 13 -71.79 15.87 1.55
N THR A 14 -72.61 16.38 0.63
CA THR A 14 -72.23 17.48 -0.28
C THR A 14 -73.37 18.50 -0.52
N SER A 15 -73.54 19.44 0.42
CA SER A 15 -74.04 20.84 0.27
C SER A 15 -74.77 21.31 1.54
N GLY A 16 -74.53 22.55 2.03
CA GLY A 16 -75.26 23.02 3.23
C GLY A 16 -74.99 24.41 3.80
N ILE A 17 -73.73 24.90 3.83
CA ILE A 17 -73.31 26.26 4.25
C ILE A 17 -73.54 26.64 5.75
N GLY A 18 -72.44 26.97 6.45
CA GLY A 18 -72.35 28.30 7.09
C GLY A 18 -72.01 28.41 8.59
N LEU A 19 -70.79 28.91 8.86
CA LEU A 19 -70.30 29.54 10.11
C LEU A 19 -70.11 28.60 11.33
N ALA A 20 -69.05 28.71 12.13
CA ALA A 20 -67.92 29.66 12.14
C ALA A 20 -66.56 28.93 12.10
N ALA A 21 -65.46 29.69 12.13
CA ALA A 21 -64.11 29.18 11.86
C ALA A 21 -63.45 28.42 13.03
N ASP A 22 -62.67 27.40 12.67
CA ASP A 22 -61.29 27.22 13.13
C ASP A 22 -60.44 26.96 11.88
N GLY A 23 -59.21 27.47 11.85
CA GLY A 23 -58.40 27.53 10.62
C GLY A 23 -56.97 27.04 10.82
N MET A 24 -56.76 25.75 10.58
CA MET A 24 -55.47 25.12 10.29
C MET A 24 -55.70 24.09 9.18
N ASP A 25 -54.83 24.05 8.18
CA ASP A 25 -54.97 23.14 7.03
C ASP A 25 -54.71 21.68 7.42
N GLU A 26 -55.32 20.74 6.68
CA GLU A 26 -55.08 19.29 6.87
C GLU A 26 -53.69 18.82 6.39
N ASN A 27 -52.93 19.70 5.72
CA ASN A 27 -51.52 19.49 5.42
C ASN A 27 -50.63 20.14 6.48
N PRO A 28 -49.69 19.41 7.10
CA PRO A 28 -48.61 20.03 7.88
C PRO A 28 -47.68 20.86 6.98
N LEU A 29 -46.93 21.76 7.60
CA LEU A 29 -45.78 22.42 6.98
C LEU A 29 -44.68 21.39 6.61
N PRO A 30 -43.62 21.77 5.88
CA PRO A 30 -42.37 21.02 5.76
C PRO A 30 -41.39 21.35 6.92
N ILE A 31 -40.39 20.48 7.16
CA ILE A 31 -39.42 20.67 8.27
C ILE A 31 -38.47 21.86 8.03
N GLY A 32 -38.06 22.07 6.78
CA GLY A 32 -37.41 23.30 6.31
C GLY A 32 -38.40 24.46 6.10
N PHE A 33 -37.91 25.58 5.57
CA PHE A 33 -38.74 26.76 5.29
C PHE A 33 -39.60 26.62 4.03
N THR A 34 -40.86 27.02 4.09
CA THR A 34 -41.68 27.35 2.91
C THR A 34 -41.31 28.72 2.31
N GLU A 35 -41.73 28.97 1.06
CA GLU A 35 -41.62 30.30 0.43
C GLU A 35 -42.33 31.41 1.24
N GLU A 36 -43.39 31.09 1.99
CA GLU A 36 -44.06 32.06 2.87
C GLU A 36 -43.22 32.36 4.12
N GLU A 37 -42.71 31.33 4.79
CA GLU A 37 -41.89 31.47 6.00
C GLU A 37 -40.61 32.27 5.74
N LEU A 38 -40.02 32.17 4.54
CA LEU A 38 -38.89 33.02 4.13
C LEU A 38 -39.22 34.53 4.09
N THR A 39 -40.50 34.91 4.01
CA THR A 39 -40.94 36.32 4.16
C THR A 39 -41.21 36.70 5.62
N ARG A 40 -41.40 35.71 6.49
CA ARG A 40 -41.81 35.82 7.89
C ARG A 40 -40.68 35.60 8.89
N LEU A 41 -39.42 35.46 8.45
CA LEU A 41 -38.23 35.27 9.31
C LEU A 41 -38.09 36.29 10.46
N HIS A 42 -38.73 37.46 10.36
CA HIS A 42 -38.80 38.47 11.43
C HIS A 42 -39.72 38.07 12.62
N GLU A 43 -40.41 36.94 12.55
CA GLU A 43 -41.22 36.35 13.62
C GLU A 43 -40.44 35.34 14.49
N ILE A 44 -39.20 34.97 14.09
CA ILE A 44 -38.33 34.07 14.87
C ILE A 44 -37.97 34.74 16.21
N GLY A 45 -38.26 34.06 17.33
CA GLY A 45 -38.03 34.58 18.67
C GLY A 45 -38.88 35.82 19.05
N MET A 46 -39.97 36.08 18.33
CA MET A 46 -40.83 37.26 18.55
C MET A 46 -41.62 37.17 19.86
N ASP A 47 -42.06 35.96 20.23
CA ASP A 47 -42.83 35.70 21.46
C ASP A 47 -42.00 35.00 22.56
N HIS A 48 -40.77 34.55 22.24
CA HIS A 48 -39.81 34.00 23.19
C HIS A 48 -39.43 34.99 24.33
N VAL A 49 -39.25 34.46 25.55
CA VAL A 49 -38.95 35.26 26.75
C VAL A 49 -37.59 34.91 27.34
N THR A 50 -36.54 35.57 26.85
CA THR A 50 -35.17 35.42 27.37
C THR A 50 -35.08 35.76 28.86
N THR A 51 -34.40 34.91 29.60
CA THR A 51 -34.18 35.01 31.05
C THR A 51 -32.70 35.23 31.39
N ALA A 52 -32.33 35.21 32.67
CA ALA A 52 -30.95 34.91 33.06
C ALA A 52 -30.74 33.38 33.07
N PRO A 53 -29.53 32.87 32.84
CA PRO A 53 -29.24 31.46 33.02
C PRO A 53 -29.53 30.99 34.45
N PRO A 54 -29.78 29.68 34.65
CA PRO A 54 -29.84 29.07 35.98
C PRO A 54 -28.53 29.28 36.76
N THR A 55 -28.58 29.16 38.08
CA THR A 55 -27.42 29.42 38.96
C THR A 55 -27.02 28.19 39.75
N GLY A 56 -25.74 27.82 39.67
CA GLY A 56 -25.16 26.73 40.44
C GLY A 56 -24.45 25.71 39.55
N SER A 57 -24.34 24.48 40.05
CA SER A 57 -24.00 23.31 39.22
C SER A 57 -25.22 22.86 38.42
N ILE A 58 -25.13 22.86 37.09
CA ILE A 58 -26.22 22.51 36.17
C ILE A 58 -25.86 21.23 35.41
N ARG A 59 -26.85 20.40 35.09
CA ARG A 59 -26.66 19.19 34.28
C ARG A 59 -27.79 18.96 33.29
N ASN A 60 -27.49 19.05 32.00
CA ASN A 60 -28.39 18.65 30.92
C ASN A 60 -28.30 17.13 30.66
N SER A 61 -29.37 16.40 30.92
CA SER A 61 -29.44 14.93 30.85
C SER A 61 -29.20 14.35 29.44
N ALA A 62 -28.62 13.15 29.38
CA ALA A 62 -28.62 12.33 28.17
C ALA A 62 -29.97 11.65 27.89
N GLU A 63 -30.19 11.22 26.64
CA GLU A 63 -31.45 10.56 26.23
C GLU A 63 -31.57 9.10 26.74
N TRP A 64 -30.46 8.41 26.98
CA TRP A 64 -30.46 7.03 27.51
C TRP A 64 -30.65 6.94 29.04
N GLU A 65 -30.81 8.07 29.71
CA GLU A 65 -31.13 8.10 31.15
C GLU A 65 -32.60 7.72 31.39
N ARG A 66 -32.97 7.51 32.67
CA ARG A 66 -34.35 7.16 33.04
C ARG A 66 -35.32 8.22 32.54
N SER A 67 -36.23 7.83 31.65
CA SER A 67 -37.31 8.64 31.12
C SER A 67 -38.63 8.30 31.81
N GLN A 68 -39.36 9.32 32.26
CA GLN A 68 -40.72 9.19 32.81
C GLN A 68 -41.81 9.39 31.74
N GLY A 69 -41.46 9.93 30.57
CA GLY A 69 -42.45 10.28 29.55
C GLY A 69 -41.89 10.70 28.19
N VAL A 70 -42.79 11.00 27.26
CA VAL A 70 -42.47 11.45 25.90
C VAL A 70 -43.52 12.45 25.42
N ILE A 71 -43.07 13.56 24.81
CA ILE A 71 -43.91 14.63 24.27
C ILE A 71 -44.09 14.44 22.76
N ILE A 72 -45.35 14.32 22.35
CA ILE A 72 -45.78 14.23 20.94
C ILE A 72 -46.90 15.22 20.68
N ARG A 73 -47.26 15.47 19.40
CA ARG A 73 -48.27 16.47 19.02
C ARG A 73 -49.30 15.91 18.04
N TYR A 74 -50.55 16.31 18.21
CA TYR A 74 -51.65 16.06 17.28
C TYR A 74 -52.00 17.32 16.45
N PRO A 75 -52.22 17.24 15.11
CA PRO A 75 -52.17 16.04 14.26
C PRO A 75 -50.80 15.36 14.21
N PHE A 76 -50.81 14.02 14.24
CA PHE A 76 -49.63 13.19 14.45
C PHE A 76 -48.72 13.08 13.23
N GLY A 77 -47.40 13.19 13.47
CA GLY A 77 -46.36 12.79 12.52
C GLY A 77 -45.88 11.33 12.67
N ILE A 78 -46.44 10.56 13.61
CA ILE A 78 -46.08 9.18 13.93
C ILE A 78 -47.30 8.25 13.90
N SER A 79 -47.08 6.93 13.77
CA SER A 79 -48.17 5.94 13.76
C SER A 79 -48.73 5.66 15.16
N TYR A 80 -49.98 5.18 15.24
CA TYR A 80 -50.58 4.76 16.51
C TYR A 80 -49.84 3.56 17.15
N ASP A 81 -49.16 2.74 16.34
CA ASP A 81 -48.40 1.59 16.84
C ASP A 81 -47.20 2.05 17.68
N ILE A 82 -46.50 3.11 17.25
CA ILE A 82 -45.42 3.76 18.02
C ILE A 82 -45.96 4.38 19.31
N ILE A 83 -47.13 5.02 19.25
CA ILE A 83 -47.76 5.64 20.42
C ILE A 83 -48.19 4.57 21.44
N ALA A 84 -48.70 3.43 20.96
CA ALA A 84 -49.06 2.30 21.80
C ALA A 84 -47.82 1.72 22.51
N GLU A 85 -46.75 1.47 21.76
CA GLU A 85 -45.44 1.03 22.27
C GLU A 85 -44.90 1.94 23.38
N MET A 86 -44.85 3.25 23.14
CA MET A 86 -44.44 4.25 24.13
C MET A 86 -45.32 4.21 25.40
N SER A 87 -46.62 4.01 25.23
CA SER A 87 -47.59 4.01 26.33
C SER A 87 -47.56 2.76 27.22
N GLU A 88 -46.80 1.71 26.86
CA GLU A 88 -46.63 0.54 27.74
C GLU A 88 -45.90 0.94 29.04
N ASP A 89 -44.79 1.66 28.91
CA ASP A 89 -43.82 1.88 29.99
C ASP A 89 -43.79 3.32 30.53
N ILE A 90 -44.10 4.33 29.71
CA ILE A 90 -43.91 5.75 30.06
C ILE A 90 -45.13 6.63 29.73
N MET A 91 -45.20 7.82 30.33
CA MET A 91 -46.28 8.78 30.11
C MET A 91 -46.19 9.46 28.73
N VAL A 92 -47.18 9.25 27.88
CA VAL A 92 -47.29 9.93 26.58
C VAL A 92 -48.06 11.25 26.74
N THR A 93 -47.35 12.38 26.79
CA THR A 93 -47.96 13.71 26.82
C THR A 93 -48.23 14.18 25.40
N THR A 94 -49.50 14.35 25.05
CA THR A 94 -49.93 14.76 23.71
C THR A 94 -50.37 16.21 23.67
N ILE A 95 -49.69 17.03 22.88
CA ILE A 95 -50.08 18.42 22.62
C ILE A 95 -51.25 18.44 21.64
N VAL A 96 -52.31 19.15 22.01
CA VAL A 96 -53.56 19.33 21.25
C VAL A 96 -53.99 20.79 21.26
N SER A 97 -54.49 21.32 20.15
CA SER A 97 -54.91 22.73 20.06
C SER A 97 -56.26 23.03 20.73
N SER A 98 -57.04 22.01 21.12
CA SER A 98 -58.28 22.21 21.89
C SER A 98 -58.76 20.93 22.61
N ALA A 99 -59.65 21.09 23.59
CA ALA A 99 -60.36 19.97 24.23
C ALA A 99 -61.19 19.13 23.23
N SER A 100 -61.58 19.70 22.08
CA SER A 100 -62.26 18.93 21.01
C SER A 100 -61.28 18.01 20.28
N GLN A 101 -60.02 18.42 20.12
CA GLN A 101 -58.96 17.55 19.62
C GLN A 101 -58.57 16.49 20.68
N GLN A 102 -58.50 16.86 21.96
CA GLN A 102 -58.29 15.90 23.06
C GLN A 102 -59.28 14.72 22.98
N SER A 103 -60.59 14.97 23.03
CA SER A 103 -61.58 13.88 22.98
C SER A 103 -61.63 13.13 21.64
N THR A 104 -61.07 13.71 20.57
CA THR A 104 -60.84 13.01 19.30
C THR A 104 -59.66 12.05 19.44
N VAL A 105 -58.54 12.49 20.03
CA VAL A 105 -57.35 11.65 20.29
C VAL A 105 -57.65 10.54 21.28
N GLU A 106 -58.30 10.82 22.42
CA GLU A 106 -58.75 9.82 23.41
C GLU A 106 -59.56 8.70 22.74
N SER A 107 -60.44 9.06 21.79
CA SER A 107 -61.25 8.11 21.03
C SER A 107 -60.41 7.24 20.07
N TRP A 108 -59.36 7.79 19.46
CA TRP A 108 -58.45 7.02 18.60
C TRP A 108 -57.49 6.14 19.41
N TYR A 109 -56.94 6.65 20.51
CA TYR A 109 -56.09 5.89 21.44
C TYR A 109 -56.82 4.66 21.98
N SER A 110 -58.07 4.82 22.42
CA SER A 110 -58.94 3.70 22.81
C SER A 110 -59.26 2.73 21.65
N ALA A 111 -59.17 3.15 20.39
CA ALA A 111 -59.47 2.32 19.22
C ALA A 111 -58.24 1.57 18.67
N TYR A 112 -57.05 2.13 18.85
CA TYR A 112 -55.77 1.57 18.38
C TYR A 112 -54.97 0.86 19.48
N GLY A 113 -55.45 0.84 20.73
CA GLY A 113 -54.87 0.04 21.82
C GLY A 113 -53.83 0.78 22.67
N VAL A 114 -53.69 2.10 22.49
CA VAL A 114 -52.82 2.95 23.32
C VAL A 114 -53.31 2.93 24.77
N ASN A 115 -52.38 2.79 25.71
CA ASN A 115 -52.68 2.71 27.15
C ASN A 115 -53.06 4.09 27.71
N LEU A 116 -54.36 4.36 27.77
CA LEU A 116 -54.91 5.60 28.33
C LEU A 116 -54.62 5.85 29.82
N ALA A 117 -54.05 4.89 30.57
CA ALA A 117 -53.53 5.17 31.92
C ALA A 117 -52.18 5.91 31.90
N ASN A 118 -51.43 5.77 30.80
CA ASN A 118 -50.13 6.39 30.54
C ASN A 118 -50.26 7.46 29.42
N CYS A 119 -51.36 8.22 29.42
CA CYS A 119 -51.61 9.33 28.49
C CYS A 119 -51.98 10.61 29.25
N ASP A 120 -51.37 11.74 28.87
CA ASP A 120 -51.69 13.08 29.38
C ASP A 120 -51.79 14.09 28.21
N PHE A 121 -52.37 15.28 28.44
CA PHE A 121 -52.68 16.24 27.38
C PHE A 121 -52.34 17.68 27.72
N LEU A 122 -51.49 18.31 26.91
CA LEU A 122 -51.28 19.75 26.91
C LEU A 122 -52.25 20.41 25.91
N ILE A 123 -53.17 21.24 26.39
CA ILE A 123 -54.02 22.06 25.51
C ILE A 123 -53.28 23.35 25.15
N ALA A 124 -52.56 23.35 24.03
CA ALA A 124 -51.82 24.50 23.50
C ALA A 124 -51.89 24.55 21.95
N PRO A 125 -52.02 25.74 21.35
CA PRO A 125 -51.89 25.89 19.90
C PRO A 125 -50.46 25.54 19.48
N THR A 126 -50.30 24.93 18.30
CA THR A 126 -49.02 24.55 17.70
C THR A 126 -49.10 24.73 16.20
N ASN A 127 -48.01 25.14 15.56
CA ASN A 127 -47.91 25.15 14.11
C ASN A 127 -47.60 23.73 13.59
N THR A 128 -46.67 23.00 14.19
CA THR A 128 -46.10 21.76 13.62
C THR A 128 -46.08 20.59 14.61
N TYR A 129 -45.53 19.44 14.19
CA TYR A 129 -45.42 18.22 15.02
C TYR A 129 -43.98 17.84 15.39
N TRP A 130 -42.97 18.65 15.04
CA TRP A 130 -41.57 18.36 15.36
C TRP A 130 -41.26 18.72 16.80
N THR A 131 -41.87 18.01 17.75
CA THR A 131 -41.71 18.26 19.19
C THR A 131 -40.24 18.25 19.60
N ARG A 132 -39.39 17.46 18.95
CA ARG A 132 -37.94 17.48 19.16
C ARG A 132 -37.30 18.85 18.95
N ASP A 133 -37.77 19.64 17.98
CA ASP A 133 -37.12 20.90 17.63
C ASP A 133 -37.50 22.05 18.57
N TYR A 134 -38.72 22.04 19.11
CA TYR A 134 -39.31 23.17 19.86
C TYR A 134 -39.74 22.85 21.30
N CYS A 135 -39.68 21.59 21.76
CA CYS A 135 -40.01 21.26 23.16
C CYS A 135 -38.81 21.46 24.10
N PRO A 136 -39.04 21.53 25.44
CA PRO A 136 -38.01 21.71 26.46
C PRO A 136 -36.73 20.92 26.27
N TRP A 137 -35.60 21.60 26.50
CA TRP A 137 -34.33 20.93 26.79
C TRP A 137 -34.22 20.79 28.32
N PHE A 138 -34.19 19.57 28.83
CA PHE A 138 -34.28 19.34 30.27
C PHE A 138 -32.91 19.45 30.97
N ILE A 139 -32.90 20.12 32.12
CA ILE A 139 -31.75 20.24 33.00
C ILE A 139 -32.12 19.84 34.43
N PHE A 140 -31.12 19.49 35.22
CA PHE A 140 -31.19 19.45 36.68
C PHE A 140 -30.40 20.62 37.27
N GLU A 141 -31.00 21.34 38.22
CA GLU A 141 -30.38 22.44 38.98
C GLU A 141 -29.55 21.91 40.17
N GLU A 142 -28.77 22.78 40.83
CA GLU A 142 -27.83 22.37 41.91
C GLU A 142 -28.52 21.71 43.11
N ASN A 143 -29.79 22.03 43.34
CA ASN A 143 -30.62 21.45 44.39
C ASN A 143 -31.29 20.11 44.00
N GLY A 144 -31.08 19.63 42.77
CA GLY A 144 -31.66 18.39 42.27
C GLY A 144 -33.01 18.56 41.55
N ASP A 145 -33.65 19.74 41.57
CA ASP A 145 -34.90 19.97 40.84
C ASP A 145 -34.69 19.88 39.32
N MET A 146 -35.67 19.34 38.60
CA MET A 146 -35.71 19.34 37.14
C MET A 146 -36.30 20.65 36.61
N ALA A 147 -35.65 21.25 35.62
CA ALA A 147 -36.07 22.49 34.98
C ALA A 147 -35.96 22.42 33.44
N ILE A 148 -36.53 23.44 32.79
CA ILE A 148 -36.60 23.59 31.34
C ILE A 148 -35.63 24.68 30.90
N VAL A 149 -34.77 24.37 29.94
CA VAL A 149 -34.15 25.36 29.05
C VAL A 149 -34.99 25.47 27.78
N ASP A 150 -35.18 26.71 27.36
CA ASP A 150 -36.10 27.14 26.30
C ASP A 150 -35.28 27.90 25.25
N PRO A 151 -34.79 27.26 24.18
CA PRO A 151 -34.10 27.94 23.07
C PRO A 151 -35.11 28.72 22.22
N ILE A 152 -34.62 29.66 21.40
CA ILE A 152 -35.44 30.26 20.34
C ILE A 152 -35.56 29.23 19.20
N TYR A 153 -36.77 28.89 18.79
CA TYR A 153 -36.99 27.98 17.66
C TYR A 153 -36.61 28.68 16.34
N ASN A 154 -35.73 28.08 15.54
CA ASN A 154 -35.18 28.65 14.31
C ASN A 154 -36.14 28.66 13.10
N ARG A 155 -37.44 28.81 13.34
CA ARG A 155 -38.51 28.88 12.33
C ARG A 155 -39.54 29.94 12.74
N PRO A 156 -40.18 30.66 11.81
CA PRO A 156 -41.23 31.65 12.12
C PRO A 156 -42.57 30.93 12.44
N ARG A 157 -42.53 30.19 13.55
CA ARG A 157 -43.56 29.30 14.08
C ARG A 157 -43.84 29.65 15.54
N PRO A 158 -44.36 30.86 15.82
CA PRO A 158 -44.48 31.39 17.18
C PRO A 158 -45.43 30.60 18.09
N GLN A 159 -46.21 29.64 17.57
CA GLN A 159 -47.02 28.74 18.40
C GLN A 159 -46.24 27.50 18.84
N ASP A 160 -45.17 27.14 18.13
CA ASP A 160 -44.24 26.09 18.53
C ASP A 160 -43.20 26.64 19.52
N ASP A 161 -42.69 27.86 19.26
CA ASP A 161 -41.70 28.64 20.04
C ASP A 161 -42.14 28.96 21.50
N VAL A 162 -43.42 28.73 21.85
CA VAL A 162 -43.98 28.99 23.19
C VAL A 162 -44.36 27.73 23.98
N ILE A 163 -44.15 26.55 23.40
CA ILE A 163 -44.50 25.28 24.05
C ILE A 163 -43.65 24.97 25.29
N PRO A 164 -42.34 25.29 25.38
CA PRO A 164 -41.58 25.04 26.60
C PRO A 164 -42.11 25.83 27.80
N GLN A 165 -42.53 27.08 27.58
CA GLN A 165 -43.11 27.91 28.64
C GLN A 165 -44.52 27.41 29.03
N ALA A 166 -45.31 26.91 28.07
CA ALA A 166 -46.61 26.29 28.33
C ALA A 166 -46.49 24.98 29.14
N LEU A 167 -45.50 24.14 28.84
CA LEU A 167 -45.19 22.92 29.60
C LEU A 167 -44.69 23.25 31.01
N GLY A 168 -43.77 24.21 31.16
CA GLY A 168 -43.30 24.65 32.47
C GLY A 168 -44.43 25.18 33.35
N ALA A 169 -45.37 25.95 32.78
CA ALA A 169 -46.55 26.42 33.49
C ALA A 169 -47.56 25.30 33.84
N ALA A 170 -47.64 24.24 33.04
CA ALA A 170 -48.53 23.09 33.28
C ALA A 170 -47.96 22.11 34.33
N TRP A 171 -46.65 21.88 34.30
CA TRP A 171 -45.95 20.93 35.18
C TRP A 171 -45.36 21.58 36.44
N GLY A 172 -45.28 22.93 36.50
CA GLY A 172 -44.76 23.67 37.63
C GLY A 172 -43.22 23.77 37.68
N LEU A 173 -42.55 23.60 36.54
CA LEU A 173 -41.09 23.63 36.42
C LEU A 173 -40.57 25.05 36.18
N ASN A 174 -39.32 25.32 36.59
CA ASN A 174 -38.61 26.53 36.19
C ASN A 174 -38.35 26.52 34.66
N VAL A 175 -38.39 27.69 34.03
CA VAL A 175 -38.15 27.87 32.59
C VAL A 175 -37.10 28.95 32.37
N PHE A 176 -36.01 28.57 31.72
CA PHE A 176 -34.86 29.42 31.42
C PHE A 176 -34.76 29.68 29.92
N GLY A 177 -35.40 30.76 29.45
CA GLY A 177 -35.28 31.25 28.07
C GLY A 177 -33.83 31.60 27.71
N MET A 178 -33.26 30.86 26.77
CA MET A 178 -31.89 30.95 26.28
C MET A 178 -31.82 31.79 25.00
N PRO A 179 -30.94 32.81 24.90
CA PRO A 179 -30.91 33.78 23.80
C PRO A 179 -30.25 33.26 22.52
N LEU A 180 -30.44 31.98 22.17
CA LEU A 180 -29.88 31.36 20.96
C LEU A 180 -31.00 30.75 20.12
N ALA A 181 -30.99 31.05 18.82
CA ALA A 181 -31.78 30.36 17.81
C ALA A 181 -31.15 28.99 17.54
N THR A 182 -31.80 27.90 17.93
CA THR A 182 -31.31 26.53 17.68
C THR A 182 -32.44 25.51 17.89
N PRO A 183 -32.63 24.54 16.98
CA PRO A 183 -33.63 23.47 17.14
C PRO A 183 -33.06 22.32 17.97
N GLY A 184 -33.89 21.63 18.74
CA GLY A 184 -33.48 20.46 19.52
C GLY A 184 -33.04 19.24 18.69
N GLY A 185 -33.43 19.08 17.42
CA GLY A 185 -32.83 18.07 16.54
C GLY A 185 -31.35 18.33 16.24
N ASN A 186 -30.89 19.59 16.38
CA ASN A 186 -29.48 19.96 16.27
C ASN A 186 -28.72 19.92 17.61
N HIS A 187 -29.25 19.28 18.67
CA HIS A 187 -28.56 19.17 19.96
C HIS A 187 -28.61 17.76 20.53
N MET A 188 -27.47 17.30 21.07
CA MET A 188 -27.41 16.09 21.89
C MET A 188 -26.42 16.23 23.05
N SER A 189 -26.84 15.83 24.24
CA SER A 189 -26.03 15.81 25.47
C SER A 189 -25.46 14.43 25.76
N ASP A 190 -24.27 14.36 26.38
CA ASP A 190 -23.72 13.11 26.92
C ASP A 190 -24.12 12.83 28.38
N GLY A 191 -24.88 13.74 29.00
CA GLY A 191 -25.39 13.62 30.38
C GLY A 191 -24.33 13.83 31.47
N LEU A 192 -23.05 13.96 31.09
CA LEU A 192 -21.87 14.02 31.95
C LEU A 192 -21.06 15.32 31.77
N GLY A 193 -21.62 16.31 31.06
CA GLY A 193 -21.03 17.64 30.90
C GLY A 193 -20.47 17.92 29.51
N ARG A 194 -20.80 17.14 28.47
CA ARG A 194 -20.51 17.48 27.07
C ARG A 194 -21.80 17.56 26.25
N SER A 195 -21.81 18.38 25.21
CA SER A 195 -22.85 18.29 24.17
C SER A 195 -22.34 18.64 22.78
N MET A 196 -23.02 18.09 21.77
CA MET A 196 -22.69 18.26 20.37
C MET A 196 -23.88 18.83 19.59
N ALA A 197 -23.56 19.70 18.63
CA ALA A 197 -24.46 20.24 17.62
C ALA A 197 -23.71 20.37 16.29
N THR A 198 -24.37 20.72 15.19
CA THR A 198 -23.64 21.24 14.02
C THR A 198 -23.37 22.74 14.13
N VAL A 199 -22.44 23.24 13.30
CA VAL A 199 -22.11 24.67 13.15
C VAL A 199 -23.31 25.59 12.80
N MET A 200 -24.50 25.03 12.55
CA MET A 200 -25.78 25.76 12.51
C MET A 200 -25.93 26.68 13.74
N THR A 201 -25.61 26.20 14.94
CA THR A 201 -25.81 26.97 16.18
C THR A 201 -24.92 28.23 16.25
N TYR A 202 -23.80 28.29 15.52
CA TYR A 202 -23.08 29.56 15.28
C TYR A 202 -23.69 30.37 14.13
N ASN A 203 -23.96 29.72 13.00
CA ASN A 203 -24.38 30.37 11.75
C ASN A 203 -25.74 31.07 11.85
N GLU A 204 -26.67 30.54 12.66
CA GLU A 204 -27.98 31.13 12.91
C GLU A 204 -27.96 32.19 14.03
N ASN A 205 -26.84 32.34 14.76
CA ASN A 205 -26.65 33.30 15.86
C ASN A 205 -25.56 34.37 15.57
N PRO A 206 -25.51 35.02 14.38
CA PRO A 206 -24.40 35.88 13.97
C PRO A 206 -24.29 37.22 14.74
N SER A 207 -25.18 37.46 15.71
CA SER A 207 -25.06 38.55 16.70
C SER A 207 -24.05 38.26 17.81
N PHE A 208 -23.67 37.00 17.99
CA PHE A 208 -22.70 36.54 18.99
C PHE A 208 -21.43 36.02 18.30
N THR A 209 -20.28 36.14 18.97
CA THR A 209 -19.08 35.37 18.60
C THR A 209 -19.22 33.92 19.04
N HIS A 210 -18.47 32.99 18.43
CA HIS A 210 -18.55 31.56 18.79
C HIS A 210 -18.30 31.36 20.29
N ALA A 211 -17.28 32.00 20.86
CA ALA A 211 -16.98 31.95 22.29
C ALA A 211 -18.10 32.50 23.20
N GLU A 212 -18.96 33.40 22.72
CA GLU A 212 -20.16 33.84 23.43
C GLU A 212 -21.28 32.80 23.32
N VAL A 213 -21.46 32.15 22.17
CA VAL A 213 -22.37 31.00 22.01
C VAL A 213 -21.95 29.85 22.91
N ASP A 214 -20.67 29.48 22.93
CA ASP A 214 -20.08 28.46 23.81
C ASP A 214 -20.38 28.79 25.28
N SER A 215 -20.13 30.05 25.68
CA SER A 215 -20.39 30.53 27.04
C SER A 215 -21.87 30.49 27.43
N ILE A 216 -22.78 30.76 26.49
CA ILE A 216 -24.23 30.65 26.71
C ILE A 216 -24.63 29.17 26.84
N MET A 217 -24.17 28.29 25.95
CA MET A 217 -24.45 26.86 26.01
C MET A 217 -23.98 26.25 27.33
N THR A 218 -22.76 26.56 27.79
CA THR A 218 -22.28 26.13 29.11
C THR A 218 -23.09 26.75 30.26
N ALA A 219 -23.48 28.03 30.18
CA ALA A 219 -24.22 28.70 31.25
C ALA A 219 -25.67 28.20 31.43
N TYR A 220 -26.34 27.76 30.36
CA TYR A 220 -27.71 27.22 30.43
C TYR A 220 -27.77 25.70 30.63
N LEU A 221 -26.79 24.93 30.12
CA LEU A 221 -26.85 23.46 30.09
C LEU A 221 -25.81 22.77 30.98
N GLY A 222 -24.80 23.49 31.46
CA GLY A 222 -23.66 22.92 32.21
C GLY A 222 -22.63 22.18 31.35
N ASN A 223 -22.77 22.19 30.02
CA ASN A 223 -21.98 21.37 29.11
C ASN A 223 -20.80 22.13 28.46
N GLU A 224 -19.68 21.44 28.27
CA GLU A 224 -18.67 21.76 27.26
C GLU A 224 -19.29 21.51 25.86
N PHE A 225 -19.39 22.58 25.06
CA PHE A 225 -20.09 22.56 23.78
C PHE A 225 -19.14 22.29 22.62
N THR A 226 -19.54 21.41 21.69
CA THR A 226 -18.84 21.17 20.43
C THR A 226 -19.78 21.40 19.25
N ALA A 227 -19.37 22.27 18.32
CA ALA A 227 -19.99 22.39 17.01
C ALA A 227 -19.21 21.60 15.95
N LEU A 228 -19.91 20.76 15.19
CA LEU A 228 -19.36 19.91 14.12
C LEU A 228 -19.74 20.48 12.74
N ASP A 229 -18.83 20.45 11.75
CA ASP A 229 -19.20 20.92 10.40
C ASP A 229 -20.27 20.02 9.77
N TYR A 230 -21.05 20.59 8.85
CA TYR A 230 -22.09 19.86 8.11
C TYR A 230 -21.54 18.65 7.33
N VAL A 231 -22.38 17.62 7.21
CA VAL A 231 -22.13 16.41 6.40
C VAL A 231 -22.69 16.50 4.98
N GLU A 232 -23.34 17.61 4.63
CA GLU A 232 -24.07 17.83 3.39
C GLU A 232 -24.15 19.33 3.04
N SER A 233 -24.48 19.66 1.78
CA SER A 233 -24.47 21.05 1.26
C SER A 233 -25.86 21.74 1.20
N GLY A 234 -26.89 21.05 1.67
CA GLY A 234 -28.25 21.52 1.89
C GLY A 234 -28.98 20.51 2.77
N GLY A 235 -30.29 20.67 2.95
CA GLY A 235 -31.06 19.91 3.96
C GLY A 235 -31.29 20.78 5.21
N ILE A 236 -31.57 20.14 6.35
CA ILE A 236 -31.79 20.86 7.63
C ILE A 236 -30.53 20.97 8.48
N HIS A 237 -29.45 20.22 8.18
CA HIS A 237 -28.19 20.26 8.91
C HIS A 237 -28.27 19.98 10.43
N HIS A 238 -29.31 19.30 10.91
CA HIS A 238 -29.40 18.83 12.29
C HIS A 238 -28.34 17.76 12.58
N ILE A 239 -28.12 17.41 13.85
CA ILE A 239 -27.16 16.37 14.22
C ILE A 239 -27.82 14.98 14.25
N ASP A 240 -29.07 14.89 14.71
CA ASP A 240 -29.83 13.63 14.85
C ASP A 240 -30.12 12.90 13.52
N VAL A 241 -30.05 13.61 12.38
CA VAL A 241 -30.19 13.02 11.03
C VAL A 241 -28.92 12.30 10.56
N TRP A 242 -27.80 12.38 11.28
CA TRP A 242 -26.56 11.70 10.90
C TRP A 242 -25.68 11.18 12.05
N ALA A 243 -25.85 11.63 13.29
CA ALA A 243 -25.16 11.11 14.47
C ALA A 243 -26.09 11.02 15.69
N LYS A 244 -25.78 10.11 16.63
CA LYS A 244 -26.50 9.97 17.90
C LYS A 244 -25.59 9.36 18.97
N PHE A 245 -25.51 9.95 20.16
CA PHE A 245 -24.94 9.25 21.32
C PHE A 245 -25.82 8.06 21.71
N LEU A 246 -25.21 6.89 21.94
CA LEU A 246 -25.87 5.70 22.49
C LEU A 246 -25.44 5.42 23.95
N SER A 247 -24.29 5.96 24.36
CA SER A 247 -23.74 5.88 25.72
C SER A 247 -22.72 7.02 25.92
N PRO A 248 -22.13 7.17 27.13
CA PRO A 248 -21.03 8.11 27.38
C PRO A 248 -19.81 7.96 26.45
N THR A 249 -19.60 6.78 25.87
CA THR A 249 -18.45 6.48 24.99
C THR A 249 -18.83 6.03 23.58
N THR A 250 -20.10 5.70 23.29
CA THR A 250 -20.52 5.20 21.98
C THR A 250 -21.33 6.23 21.22
N ILE A 251 -20.89 6.56 20.00
CA ILE A 251 -21.63 7.41 19.05
C ILE A 251 -21.96 6.59 17.80
N LEU A 252 -23.24 6.56 17.43
CA LEU A 252 -23.70 6.05 16.15
C LEU A 252 -23.54 7.14 15.08
N VAL A 253 -22.98 6.80 13.91
CA VAL A 253 -22.81 7.71 12.77
C VAL A 253 -23.33 7.07 11.48
N LYS A 254 -24.11 7.82 10.71
CA LYS A 254 -24.66 7.42 9.41
C LYS A 254 -23.55 7.02 8.44
N ASP A 255 -23.79 5.95 7.68
CA ASP A 255 -22.96 5.52 6.56
C ASP A 255 -23.82 5.37 5.29
N VAL A 256 -23.20 5.50 4.12
CA VAL A 256 -23.87 5.58 2.82
C VAL A 256 -22.99 4.96 1.73
N SER A 257 -23.56 4.64 0.57
CA SER A 257 -22.76 4.18 -0.57
C SER A 257 -21.73 5.24 -0.99
N SER A 258 -20.56 4.82 -1.46
CA SER A 258 -19.46 5.72 -1.91
C SER A 258 -19.82 6.65 -3.08
N SER A 259 -20.94 6.37 -3.76
CA SER A 259 -21.57 7.21 -4.78
C SER A 259 -22.43 8.37 -4.23
N ASN A 260 -22.66 8.43 -2.92
CA ASN A 260 -23.42 9.49 -2.27
C ASN A 260 -22.51 10.70 -1.98
N SER A 261 -23.00 11.91 -2.27
CA SER A 261 -22.26 13.17 -2.06
C SER A 261 -21.77 13.39 -0.62
N SER A 262 -22.48 12.83 0.36
CA SER A 262 -22.17 13.00 1.79
C SER A 262 -21.16 11.97 2.31
N TYR A 263 -20.77 10.95 1.52
CA TYR A 263 -19.92 9.84 1.95
C TYR A 263 -18.58 10.30 2.55
N ALA A 264 -17.85 11.17 1.83
CA ALA A 264 -16.55 11.66 2.26
C ALA A 264 -16.65 12.52 3.54
N LEU A 265 -17.72 13.29 3.70
CA LEU A 265 -17.95 14.12 4.88
C LEU A 265 -18.37 13.28 6.09
N LEU A 266 -19.24 12.28 5.90
CA LEU A 266 -19.65 11.35 6.96
C LEU A 266 -18.46 10.55 7.51
N ASN A 267 -17.55 10.10 6.65
CA ASN A 267 -16.32 9.44 7.09
C ASN A 267 -15.40 10.43 7.83
N ALA A 268 -15.17 11.64 7.29
CA ALA A 268 -14.38 12.66 7.98
C ALA A 268 -14.95 13.06 9.36
N ARG A 269 -16.27 13.02 9.57
CA ARG A 269 -16.88 13.21 10.90
C ARG A 269 -16.78 11.97 11.78
N ALA A 270 -16.87 10.76 11.24
CA ALA A 270 -16.59 9.54 12.00
C ALA A 270 -15.13 9.50 12.50
N ASP A 271 -14.18 9.89 11.65
CA ASP A 271 -12.75 9.97 11.98
C ASP A 271 -12.43 11.10 12.98
N GLN A 272 -13.14 12.24 12.89
CA GLN A 272 -13.05 13.29 13.89
C GLN A 272 -13.59 12.82 15.25
N LEU A 273 -14.76 12.18 15.27
CA LEU A 273 -15.42 11.75 16.50
C LEU A 273 -14.63 10.64 17.22
N SER A 274 -14.03 9.70 16.50
CA SER A 274 -13.18 8.65 17.09
C SER A 274 -11.87 9.17 17.69
N GLN A 275 -11.43 10.37 17.29
CA GLN A 275 -10.29 11.08 17.90
C GLN A 275 -10.68 11.96 19.09
N MET A 276 -11.98 12.24 19.30
CA MET A 276 -12.45 13.05 20.42
C MET A 276 -12.52 12.24 21.73
N THR A 277 -12.16 12.88 22.84
CA THR A 277 -12.22 12.29 24.18
C THR A 277 -13.60 12.46 24.81
N SER A 278 -14.18 11.35 25.25
CA SER A 278 -15.44 11.27 26.03
C SER A 278 -15.33 11.88 27.43
N ALA A 279 -16.47 11.99 28.14
CA ALA A 279 -16.48 12.32 29.57
C ALA A 279 -15.80 11.27 30.46
N TRP A 280 -15.52 10.06 29.97
CA TRP A 280 -14.76 9.02 30.67
C TRP A 280 -13.25 9.07 30.42
N GLY A 281 -12.75 10.08 29.68
CA GLY A 281 -11.32 10.21 29.37
C GLY A 281 -10.81 9.26 28.28
N GLN A 282 -11.69 8.43 27.72
CA GLN A 282 -11.39 7.51 26.60
C GLN A 282 -11.85 8.11 25.26
N PRO A 283 -11.25 7.75 24.11
CA PRO A 283 -11.78 8.11 22.79
C PRO A 283 -13.21 7.57 22.58
N TYR A 284 -14.02 8.22 21.74
CA TYR A 284 -15.35 7.69 21.41
C TYR A 284 -15.27 6.48 20.48
N ASN A 285 -16.01 5.42 20.84
CA ASN A 285 -16.33 4.30 19.98
C ASN A 285 -17.37 4.74 18.93
N VAL A 286 -16.98 4.78 17.66
CA VAL A 286 -17.85 5.21 16.56
C VAL A 286 -18.42 4.02 15.82
N VAL A 287 -19.71 3.73 16.05
CA VAL A 287 -20.47 2.68 15.36
C VAL A 287 -21.06 3.25 14.06
N ARG A 288 -20.99 2.51 12.96
CA ARG A 288 -21.52 2.95 11.65
C ARG A 288 -22.82 2.21 11.31
N VAL A 289 -23.88 2.94 10.95
CA VAL A 289 -25.15 2.37 10.48
C VAL A 289 -25.37 2.67 9.00
N TYR A 290 -25.51 1.63 8.17
CA TYR A 290 -25.66 1.79 6.73
C TYR A 290 -27.07 2.26 6.34
N CYS A 291 -27.16 3.46 5.78
CA CYS A 291 -28.37 4.17 5.42
C CYS A 291 -28.54 4.20 3.88
N PRO A 292 -29.15 3.17 3.26
CA PRO A 292 -29.35 3.13 1.81
C PRO A 292 -30.17 4.34 1.36
N SER A 293 -29.73 5.01 0.28
CA SER A 293 -30.36 6.23 -0.23
C SER A 293 -30.53 7.35 0.81
N GLY A 294 -29.75 7.36 1.90
CA GLY A 294 -29.80 8.37 2.96
C GLY A 294 -30.80 8.10 4.09
N ALA A 295 -31.38 6.89 4.18
CA ALA A 295 -32.39 6.49 5.17
C ALA A 295 -32.13 7.00 6.61
N GLY A 296 -33.18 7.44 7.30
CA GLY A 296 -33.10 8.07 8.63
C GLY A 296 -32.78 7.15 9.83
N TYR A 297 -32.02 6.06 9.68
CA TYR A 297 -31.81 5.08 10.76
C TYR A 297 -31.18 5.64 12.05
N THR A 298 -30.37 6.71 11.97
CA THR A 298 -29.85 7.41 13.17
C THR A 298 -30.92 8.17 13.94
N ASN A 299 -32.01 8.55 13.26
CA ASN A 299 -33.10 9.38 13.76
C ASN A 299 -34.15 8.54 14.52
N GLY A 300 -33.67 7.61 15.35
CA GLY A 300 -34.47 6.87 16.33
C GLY A 300 -34.38 7.50 17.73
N ILE A 301 -35.24 7.05 18.64
CA ILE A 301 -35.33 7.56 20.01
C ILE A 301 -35.07 6.45 21.04
N ILE A 302 -34.24 6.75 22.04
CA ILE A 302 -34.01 5.89 23.21
C ILE A 302 -35.05 6.26 24.27
N LEU A 303 -35.75 5.26 24.81
CA LEU A 303 -36.76 5.44 25.85
C LEU A 303 -36.63 4.30 26.86
N ASN A 304 -35.95 4.56 27.97
CA ASN A 304 -35.55 3.53 28.93
C ASN A 304 -34.82 2.38 28.21
N ASN A 305 -35.24 1.12 28.41
CA ASN A 305 -34.63 -0.05 27.80
C ASN A 305 -35.08 -0.31 26.35
N LYS A 306 -35.93 0.54 25.76
CA LYS A 306 -36.41 0.41 24.37
C LYS A 306 -35.67 1.40 23.45
N MET A 307 -35.24 0.93 22.29
CA MET A 307 -34.63 1.73 21.22
C MET A 307 -35.53 1.68 19.98
N LEU A 308 -36.26 2.77 19.72
CA LEU A 308 -37.27 2.82 18.66
C LEU A 308 -36.66 3.41 17.38
N VAL A 309 -36.55 2.59 16.34
CA VAL A 309 -35.83 2.89 15.09
C VAL A 309 -36.81 3.06 13.92
N PRO A 310 -36.72 4.15 13.12
CA PRO A 310 -37.55 4.30 11.92
C PRO A 310 -37.09 3.36 10.79
N THR A 311 -37.98 2.50 10.29
CA THR A 311 -37.69 1.54 9.21
C THR A 311 -38.28 1.96 7.86
N ILE A 312 -37.61 1.62 6.76
CA ILE A 312 -37.98 2.05 5.39
C ILE A 312 -38.83 1.03 4.63
N GLY A 313 -39.13 -0.12 5.24
CA GLY A 313 -39.89 -1.20 4.61
C GLY A 313 -39.04 -2.09 3.68
N ASN A 314 -37.72 -2.07 3.84
CA ASN A 314 -36.78 -2.97 3.17
C ASN A 314 -36.18 -3.93 4.18
N ALA A 315 -36.74 -5.14 4.27
CA ALA A 315 -36.40 -6.13 5.28
C ALA A 315 -34.91 -6.51 5.39
N TYR A 316 -34.09 -6.29 4.35
CA TYR A 316 -32.65 -6.51 4.44
C TYR A 316 -31.91 -5.36 5.15
N TYR A 317 -32.14 -4.11 4.71
CA TYR A 317 -31.49 -2.96 5.33
C TYR A 317 -32.07 -2.63 6.70
N ASP A 318 -33.38 -2.82 6.89
CA ASP A 318 -34.03 -2.63 8.19
C ASP A 318 -33.50 -3.64 9.23
N SER A 319 -33.29 -4.90 8.86
CA SER A 319 -32.69 -5.88 9.78
C SER A 319 -31.21 -5.62 10.06
N LEU A 320 -30.43 -5.17 9.07
CA LEU A 320 -29.04 -4.73 9.28
C LEU A 320 -28.94 -3.54 10.25
N ALA A 321 -29.81 -2.54 10.11
CA ALA A 321 -29.84 -1.38 11.01
C ALA A 321 -30.27 -1.78 12.43
N LEU A 322 -31.30 -2.60 12.58
CA LEU A 322 -31.75 -3.09 13.89
C LEU A 322 -30.65 -3.95 14.57
N GLN A 323 -29.94 -4.79 13.82
CA GLN A 323 -28.79 -5.55 14.33
C GLN A 323 -27.66 -4.62 14.78
N THR A 324 -27.34 -3.58 14.00
CA THR A 324 -26.32 -2.57 14.37
C THR A 324 -26.62 -1.91 15.72
N TYR A 325 -27.87 -1.56 15.99
CA TYR A 325 -28.30 -1.07 17.30
C TYR A 325 -28.25 -2.15 18.39
N SER A 326 -28.60 -3.40 18.06
CA SER A 326 -28.61 -4.53 19.02
C SER A 326 -27.20 -4.88 19.50
N ASP A 327 -26.21 -4.80 18.59
CA ASP A 327 -24.80 -5.03 18.89
C ASP A 327 -24.18 -3.86 19.67
N ALA A 328 -24.60 -2.62 19.36
CA ALA A 328 -24.11 -1.39 20.02
C ALA A 328 -24.79 -1.08 21.36
N MET A 329 -25.97 -1.67 21.62
CA MET A 329 -26.75 -1.49 22.85
C MET A 329 -27.21 -2.84 23.44
N PRO A 330 -26.28 -3.71 23.92
CA PRO A 330 -26.63 -5.04 24.40
C PRO A 330 -27.74 -5.04 25.46
N GLY A 331 -28.75 -5.87 25.25
CA GLY A 331 -29.91 -6.02 26.15
C GLY A 331 -31.02 -4.99 25.99
N TYR A 332 -30.83 -3.91 25.22
CA TYR A 332 -31.94 -3.03 24.86
C TYR A 332 -32.89 -3.74 23.89
N GLU A 333 -34.19 -3.44 24.01
CA GLU A 333 -35.22 -3.91 23.10
C GLU A 333 -35.28 -2.99 21.89
N VAL A 334 -34.65 -3.41 20.80
CA VAL A 334 -34.52 -2.64 19.56
C VAL A 334 -35.70 -2.92 18.62
N LEU A 335 -36.55 -1.92 18.39
CA LEU A 335 -37.84 -2.08 17.71
C LEU A 335 -37.93 -1.19 16.46
N GLY A 336 -38.28 -1.78 15.32
CA GLY A 336 -38.30 -1.11 14.02
C GLY A 336 -39.69 -0.73 13.53
N PHE A 337 -39.97 0.57 13.37
CA PHE A 337 -41.29 1.09 13.01
C PHE A 337 -41.36 1.74 11.63
N PRO A 338 -42.24 1.28 10.72
CA PRO A 338 -42.45 1.88 9.41
C PRO A 338 -43.31 3.15 9.52
N GLY A 339 -43.08 4.12 8.63
CA GLY A 339 -43.84 5.37 8.61
C GLY A 339 -43.53 6.23 7.38
N SER A 340 -44.12 7.42 7.34
CA SER A 340 -43.78 8.46 6.36
C SER A 340 -42.51 9.20 6.79
N TRP A 341 -41.38 8.50 6.71
CA TRP A 341 -40.05 9.00 7.02
C TRP A 341 -39.39 9.62 5.79
N LEU A 342 -38.57 10.65 6.01
CA LEU A 342 -37.68 11.28 5.02
C LEU A 342 -36.21 10.93 5.36
N TYR A 343 -35.26 11.48 4.61
CA TYR A 343 -33.82 11.32 4.92
C TYR A 343 -33.37 12.22 6.08
N ASP A 344 -34.11 13.32 6.29
CA ASP A 344 -33.90 14.40 7.27
C ASP A 344 -35.04 14.57 8.30
N ASP A 345 -36.09 13.75 8.25
CA ASP A 345 -37.21 13.81 9.21
C ASP A 345 -37.81 12.41 9.43
N ALA A 346 -37.60 11.83 10.61
CA ALA A 346 -38.16 10.55 10.99
C ALA A 346 -38.69 10.55 12.44
N LEU A 347 -38.46 9.48 13.21
CA LEU A 347 -39.10 9.29 14.51
C LEU A 347 -38.57 10.28 15.56
N HIS A 348 -37.24 10.46 15.64
CA HIS A 348 -36.62 11.31 16.65
C HIS A 348 -37.03 12.78 16.49
N CYS A 349 -37.13 13.30 15.25
CA CYS A 349 -37.62 14.67 14.99
C CYS A 349 -39.06 14.92 15.50
N ARG A 350 -39.85 13.86 15.77
CA ARG A 350 -41.30 13.93 16.03
C ARG A 350 -41.67 13.48 17.46
N ALA A 351 -40.68 13.28 18.33
CA ALA A 351 -40.85 12.91 19.74
C ALA A 351 -39.71 13.47 20.61
N MET A 352 -40.06 14.06 21.77
CA MET A 352 -39.08 14.54 22.76
C MET A 352 -39.20 13.73 24.06
N GLY A 353 -38.12 13.09 24.50
CA GLY A 353 -38.09 12.35 25.77
C GLY A 353 -38.13 13.28 26.99
N VAL A 354 -38.76 12.83 28.07
CA VAL A 354 -38.87 13.56 29.34
C VAL A 354 -38.11 12.80 30.42
N PRO A 355 -36.93 13.27 30.87
CA PRO A 355 -36.17 12.65 31.96
C PRO A 355 -37.02 12.56 33.23
N ASP A 356 -36.74 11.55 34.05
CA ASP A 356 -37.42 11.36 35.32
C ASP A 356 -37.03 12.45 36.32
N SER A 357 -38.03 13.25 36.71
CA SER A 357 -37.92 14.31 37.71
C SER A 357 -37.42 13.83 39.08
N ASN A 358 -37.52 12.54 39.37
CA ASN A 358 -37.11 11.89 40.61
C ASN A 358 -36.02 10.82 40.35
N MET A 359 -35.23 10.95 39.28
CA MET A 359 -34.22 9.97 38.83
C MET A 359 -33.25 9.54 39.94
N LEU A 360 -33.01 8.23 40.04
CA LEU A 360 -31.91 7.66 40.81
C LEU A 360 -30.66 7.55 39.90
N TRP A 361 -29.87 8.61 39.85
CA TRP A 361 -28.81 8.79 38.85
C TRP A 361 -27.49 8.19 39.33
N ILE A 362 -27.00 7.16 38.62
CA ILE A 362 -25.74 6.46 38.92
C ILE A 362 -24.69 6.78 37.85
N VAL A 363 -23.57 7.37 38.27
CA VAL A 363 -22.39 7.64 37.44
C VAL A 363 -21.20 6.85 37.95
N HIS A 364 -20.50 6.21 37.03
CA HIS A 364 -19.24 5.51 37.27
C HIS A 364 -18.40 5.59 35.99
N VAL A 365 -17.07 5.55 36.13
CA VAL A 365 -16.12 5.43 35.02
C VAL A 365 -15.57 3.99 35.07
N PRO A 366 -15.63 3.21 33.99
CA PRO A 366 -15.21 1.81 34.00
C PRO A 366 -13.79 1.61 34.53
N LEU A 367 -13.57 0.50 35.22
CA LEU A 367 -12.23 0.05 35.59
C LEU A 367 -11.45 -0.31 34.31
N PRO A 368 -10.19 0.15 34.18
CA PRO A 368 -9.30 -0.33 33.11
C PRO A 368 -8.87 -1.79 33.38
N ASN A 369 -8.23 -2.42 32.40
CA ASN A 369 -7.58 -3.72 32.59
C ASN A 369 -6.55 -3.64 33.74
N GLN A 370 -6.44 -4.73 34.50
CA GLN A 370 -5.74 -4.78 35.79
C GLN A 370 -4.55 -5.73 35.73
N SER A 371 -3.42 -5.37 36.35
CA SER A 371 -2.26 -6.26 36.49
C SER A 371 -2.00 -6.70 37.94
N ASP A 372 -2.74 -6.16 38.90
CA ASP A 372 -2.71 -6.62 40.29
C ASP A 372 -3.53 -7.91 40.41
N THR A 373 -2.95 -8.93 41.04
CA THR A 373 -3.58 -10.25 41.30
C THR A 373 -3.63 -10.57 42.79
N ILE A 374 -3.38 -9.57 43.64
CA ILE A 374 -3.16 -9.68 45.09
C ILE A 374 -4.14 -8.79 45.86
N ASN A 375 -4.43 -7.58 45.37
CA ASN A 375 -5.32 -6.62 46.01
C ASN A 375 -6.68 -6.55 45.30
N ASP A 376 -7.74 -6.27 46.06
CA ASP A 376 -9.10 -6.12 45.53
C ASP A 376 -9.22 -4.81 44.71
N TYR A 377 -9.97 -4.85 43.61
CA TYR A 377 -10.09 -3.72 42.69
C TYR A 377 -11.08 -2.69 43.25
N GLU A 378 -10.57 -1.51 43.64
CA GLU A 378 -11.38 -0.40 44.12
C GLU A 378 -12.11 0.30 42.96
N LEU A 379 -13.43 0.43 43.08
CA LEU A 379 -14.25 1.23 42.18
C LEU A 379 -14.94 2.35 42.94
N SER A 380 -15.19 3.47 42.26
CA SER A 380 -15.91 4.63 42.80
C SER A 380 -17.10 5.01 41.94
N ALA A 381 -18.19 5.42 42.56
CA ALA A 381 -19.42 5.83 41.89
C ALA A 381 -20.01 7.11 42.53
N ARG A 382 -20.74 7.90 41.75
CA ARG A 382 -21.69 8.90 42.25
C ARG A 382 -23.11 8.35 42.13
N ILE A 383 -23.89 8.42 43.19
CA ILE A 383 -25.28 7.94 43.25
C ILE A 383 -26.11 9.08 43.84
N VAL A 384 -26.91 9.75 42.99
CA VAL A 384 -27.77 10.89 43.36
C VAL A 384 -29.23 10.41 43.36
N ASP A 385 -29.93 10.70 44.45
CA ASP A 385 -31.35 10.43 44.62
C ASP A 385 -32.13 11.74 44.40
N HIS A 386 -32.59 12.01 43.18
CA HIS A 386 -33.39 13.19 42.86
C HIS A 386 -34.82 13.13 43.46
N SER A 387 -35.21 12.05 44.14
CA SER A 387 -36.48 11.96 44.86
C SER A 387 -36.42 12.52 46.29
N ASP A 388 -35.21 12.75 46.81
CA ASP A 388 -34.92 13.20 48.19
C ASP A 388 -35.47 12.25 49.30
N MET A 389 -35.93 11.04 48.94
CA MET A 389 -36.53 10.09 49.88
C MET A 389 -35.49 9.22 50.61
N GLY A 390 -34.26 9.17 50.12
CA GLY A 390 -33.09 8.52 50.71
C GLY A 390 -32.79 7.15 50.11
N LEU A 391 -31.49 6.91 49.87
CA LEU A 391 -30.95 5.64 49.38
C LEU A 391 -31.13 4.48 50.37
N ILE A 392 -31.46 3.30 49.85
CA ILE A 392 -31.60 2.05 50.62
C ILE A 392 -30.21 1.40 50.76
N SER A 393 -29.59 1.50 51.93
CA SER A 393 -28.20 1.05 52.15
C SER A 393 -27.93 -0.42 51.76
N ASP A 394 -28.89 -1.33 51.92
CA ASP A 394 -28.73 -2.76 51.58
C ASP A 394 -28.78 -3.04 50.05
N SER A 395 -29.18 -2.04 49.26
CA SER A 395 -29.27 -2.12 47.78
C SER A 395 -28.01 -1.68 47.05
N LEU A 396 -27.18 -0.86 47.70
CA LEU A 396 -26.01 -0.20 47.13
C LEU A 396 -24.90 -1.23 46.92
N LYS A 397 -24.72 -1.68 45.67
CA LYS A 397 -23.89 -2.84 45.36
C LYS A 397 -23.14 -2.70 44.04
N VAL A 398 -21.99 -3.35 43.97
CA VAL A 398 -21.47 -3.89 42.72
C VAL A 398 -21.87 -5.36 42.61
N PHE A 399 -22.36 -5.75 41.44
CA PHE A 399 -22.51 -7.13 41.02
C PHE A 399 -21.37 -7.45 40.06
N TYR A 400 -20.67 -8.57 40.25
CA TYR A 400 -19.54 -8.97 39.41
C TYR A 400 -19.59 -10.47 39.08
N SER A 401 -19.12 -10.80 37.88
CA SER A 401 -18.91 -12.15 37.36
C SER A 401 -17.44 -12.29 36.93
N ILE A 402 -16.91 -13.51 37.04
CA ILE A 402 -15.53 -13.87 36.71
C ILE A 402 -15.59 -14.92 35.60
N ASN A 403 -14.98 -14.65 34.45
CA ASN A 403 -14.94 -15.53 33.27
C ASN A 403 -16.34 -16.06 32.86
N ASP A 404 -17.32 -15.15 32.73
CA ASP A 404 -18.74 -15.44 32.44
C ASP A 404 -19.41 -16.46 33.37
N GLY A 405 -18.95 -16.52 34.63
CA GLY A 405 -19.63 -17.23 35.71
C GLY A 405 -20.94 -16.56 36.15
N PRO A 406 -21.65 -17.13 37.14
CA PRO A 406 -22.79 -16.45 37.78
C PRO A 406 -22.31 -15.19 38.53
N PHE A 407 -23.11 -14.13 38.48
CA PHE A 407 -22.84 -12.90 39.23
C PHE A 407 -22.95 -13.12 40.75
N ASP A 408 -21.95 -12.65 41.49
CA ASP A 408 -21.98 -12.43 42.95
C ASP A 408 -22.07 -10.91 43.23
N SER A 409 -22.17 -10.49 44.49
CA SER A 409 -22.32 -9.06 44.83
C SER A 409 -21.54 -8.62 46.07
N ALA A 410 -20.87 -7.47 45.97
CA ALA A 410 -20.22 -6.78 47.09
C ALA A 410 -20.93 -5.43 47.38
N PRO A 411 -20.96 -4.97 48.64
CA PRO A 411 -21.59 -3.71 49.01
C PRO A 411 -20.74 -2.49 48.58
N LEU A 412 -21.42 -1.37 48.34
CA LEU A 412 -20.80 -0.05 48.25
C LEU A 412 -20.91 0.69 49.59
N PHE A 413 -19.93 1.55 49.87
CA PHE A 413 -19.80 2.33 51.09
C PHE A 413 -19.79 3.83 50.76
N ALA A 414 -20.50 4.63 51.54
CA ALA A 414 -20.46 6.09 51.40
C ALA A 414 -19.10 6.66 51.83
N THR A 415 -18.60 7.65 51.09
CA THR A 415 -17.40 8.41 51.45
C THR A 415 -17.76 9.58 52.41
N ALA A 416 -16.81 10.49 52.65
CA ALA A 416 -17.07 11.75 53.33
C ALA A 416 -17.64 12.86 52.42
N GLN A 417 -17.70 12.62 51.10
CA GLN A 417 -18.28 13.54 50.12
C GLN A 417 -19.74 13.14 49.82
N PRO A 418 -20.69 14.09 49.72
CA PRO A 418 -22.06 13.80 49.28
C PRO A 418 -22.12 13.02 47.97
N ASP A 419 -23.12 12.16 47.84
CA ASP A 419 -23.41 11.29 46.70
C ASP A 419 -22.28 10.34 46.28
N SER A 420 -21.13 10.34 46.93
CA SER A 420 -19.93 9.62 46.48
C SER A 420 -19.72 8.34 47.28
N PHE A 421 -19.61 7.23 46.56
CA PHE A 421 -19.51 5.87 47.06
C PHE A 421 -18.28 5.16 46.50
N TYR A 422 -17.79 4.15 47.22
CA TYR A 422 -16.71 3.28 46.79
C TYR A 422 -17.00 1.81 47.16
N GLY A 423 -16.37 0.88 46.47
CA GLY A 423 -16.53 -0.56 46.71
C GLY A 423 -15.38 -1.36 46.11
N TYR A 424 -15.39 -2.67 46.34
CA TYR A 424 -14.31 -3.56 45.93
C TYR A 424 -14.85 -4.78 45.21
N ILE A 425 -14.23 -5.12 44.07
CA ILE A 425 -14.36 -6.44 43.44
C ILE A 425 -13.16 -7.30 43.89
N PRO A 426 -13.35 -8.53 44.38
CA PRO A 426 -12.25 -9.34 44.89
C PRO A 426 -11.11 -9.57 43.88
N ALA A 427 -9.88 -9.59 44.38
CA ALA A 427 -8.67 -9.90 43.61
C ALA A 427 -8.80 -11.23 42.85
N GLN A 428 -8.32 -11.29 41.61
CA GLN A 428 -8.30 -12.53 40.82
C GLN A 428 -6.88 -13.10 40.77
N SER A 429 -6.73 -14.39 41.10
CA SER A 429 -5.43 -15.05 41.26
C SER A 429 -4.79 -15.50 39.94
N GLY A 430 -5.06 -14.83 38.83
CA GLY A 430 -4.61 -15.20 37.49
C GLY A 430 -5.37 -14.48 36.37
N ILE A 431 -4.93 -14.72 35.14
CA ILE A 431 -5.49 -14.14 33.90
C ILE A 431 -6.95 -14.56 33.74
N GLY A 432 -7.79 -13.62 33.32
CA GLY A 432 -9.22 -13.82 33.07
C GLY A 432 -9.91 -12.49 32.78
N GLU A 433 -11.23 -12.51 32.67
CA GLU A 433 -12.07 -11.31 32.53
C GLU A 433 -13.04 -11.19 33.71
N VAL A 434 -13.30 -9.95 34.13
CA VAL A 434 -14.35 -9.60 35.09
C VAL A 434 -15.40 -8.76 34.37
N ALA A 435 -16.65 -9.22 34.40
CA ALA A 435 -17.82 -8.44 34.00
C ALA A 435 -18.53 -7.91 35.25
N TYR A 436 -18.92 -6.63 35.30
CA TYR A 436 -19.56 -6.06 36.49
C TYR A 436 -20.52 -4.90 36.17
N TYR A 437 -21.48 -4.67 37.05
CA TYR A 437 -22.37 -3.52 37.02
C TYR A 437 -22.70 -3.04 38.43
N ILE A 438 -23.08 -1.77 38.57
CA ILE A 438 -23.49 -1.19 39.85
C ILE A 438 -25.02 -1.17 39.92
N GLN A 439 -25.58 -1.33 41.12
CA GLN A 439 -27.00 -1.16 41.39
C GLN A 439 -27.22 -0.27 42.62
N ALA A 440 -28.28 0.54 42.59
CA ALA A 440 -28.81 1.26 43.73
C ALA A 440 -30.34 1.20 43.77
N ALA A 441 -30.93 1.49 44.93
CA ALA A 441 -32.37 1.71 45.11
C ALA A 441 -32.62 2.81 46.15
N ASP A 442 -33.77 3.47 46.05
CA ASP A 442 -34.21 4.56 46.95
C ASP A 442 -35.57 4.24 47.61
N ASN A 443 -35.96 5.07 48.58
CA ASN A 443 -37.26 4.95 49.24
C ASN A 443 -38.46 5.44 48.41
N SER A 444 -38.25 6.02 47.22
CA SER A 444 -39.32 6.25 46.23
C SER A 444 -39.78 4.96 45.56
N GLY A 445 -38.92 3.94 45.59
CA GLY A 445 -39.15 2.62 45.01
C GLY A 445 -38.44 2.40 43.67
N ARG A 446 -37.55 3.32 43.27
CA ARG A 446 -36.69 3.11 42.08
C ARG A 446 -35.59 2.13 42.41
N VAL A 447 -35.20 1.36 41.40
CA VAL A 447 -34.02 0.50 41.39
C VAL A 447 -33.35 0.75 40.05
N GLU A 448 -32.11 1.22 40.07
CA GLU A 448 -31.37 1.59 38.87
C GLU A 448 -30.03 0.88 38.82
N THR A 449 -29.52 0.72 37.60
CA THR A 449 -28.24 0.08 37.32
C THR A 449 -27.30 0.98 36.51
N HIS A 450 -26.00 0.76 36.65
CA HIS A 450 -24.98 1.37 35.80
C HIS A 450 -24.04 0.28 35.24
N PRO A 451 -23.96 0.12 33.90
CA PRO A 451 -24.75 0.80 32.87
C PRO A 451 -26.27 0.60 33.02
N PHE A 452 -27.06 1.47 32.38
CA PHE A 452 -28.51 1.57 32.57
C PHE A 452 -29.24 0.21 32.49
N ILE A 453 -28.85 -0.63 31.54
CA ILE A 453 -29.46 -1.95 31.29
C ILE A 453 -29.05 -3.04 32.30
N GLY A 454 -28.02 -2.80 33.13
CA GLY A 454 -27.50 -3.76 34.11
C GLY A 454 -26.71 -4.90 33.46
N GLU A 455 -26.95 -6.13 33.93
CA GLU A 455 -26.21 -7.36 33.55
C GLU A 455 -25.92 -7.54 32.04
N PRO A 456 -26.86 -7.32 31.11
CA PRO A 456 -26.61 -7.52 29.67
C PRO A 456 -25.56 -6.56 29.08
N GLY A 457 -25.39 -5.39 29.69
CA GLY A 457 -24.45 -4.35 29.30
C GLY A 457 -23.41 -4.08 30.39
N ALA A 458 -23.06 -5.09 31.18
CA ALA A 458 -22.06 -4.99 32.24
C ALA A 458 -20.70 -4.52 31.68
N HIS A 459 -20.03 -3.65 32.44
CA HIS A 459 -18.65 -3.22 32.18
C HIS A 459 -17.71 -4.43 32.24
N ARG A 460 -16.70 -4.48 31.38
CA ARG A 460 -15.70 -5.57 31.36
C ARG A 460 -14.28 -5.03 31.46
N PHE A 461 -13.45 -5.72 32.22
CA PHE A 461 -12.00 -5.54 32.24
C PHE A 461 -11.28 -6.88 32.32
N SER A 462 -10.13 -6.97 31.67
CA SER A 462 -9.25 -8.15 31.73
C SER A 462 -8.21 -8.03 32.83
N ILE A 463 -7.80 -9.16 33.41
CA ILE A 463 -6.61 -9.28 34.25
C ILE A 463 -5.44 -9.67 33.34
N GLU A 464 -4.55 -8.72 33.11
CA GLU A 464 -3.33 -8.88 32.31
C GLU A 464 -2.11 -8.75 33.21
N LEU A 465 -1.43 -9.88 33.46
CA LEU A 465 -0.08 -9.84 34.04
C LEU A 465 0.88 -9.15 33.05
N PRO A 466 1.96 -8.49 33.51
CA PRO A 466 2.95 -7.91 32.61
C PRO A 466 3.79 -9.00 31.92
N PRO A 467 4.24 -8.79 30.66
CA PRO A 467 5.36 -9.55 30.09
C PRO A 467 6.68 -9.14 30.76
N GLU A 468 7.71 -9.97 30.63
CA GLU A 468 9.08 -9.69 31.11
C GLU A 468 10.05 -10.22 30.05
N LEU A 469 10.73 -9.31 29.33
CA LEU A 469 11.67 -9.67 28.27
C LEU A 469 13.00 -10.11 28.86
N GLN A 470 13.43 -11.33 28.51
CA GLN A 470 14.83 -11.75 28.69
C GLN A 470 15.46 -12.09 27.34
N ILE A 471 16.49 -11.36 26.96
CA ILE A 471 17.39 -11.71 25.86
C ILE A 471 18.43 -12.71 26.40
N VAL A 472 18.68 -13.81 25.68
CA VAL A 472 19.61 -14.87 26.11
C VAL A 472 21.04 -14.57 25.67
N GLU A 473 21.21 -14.04 24.46
CA GLU A 473 22.50 -13.69 23.86
C GLU A 473 22.45 -12.22 23.43
N MET A 474 23.29 -11.38 24.05
CA MET A 474 23.29 -9.92 23.84
C MET A 474 24.32 -9.44 22.81
N GLU A 475 25.14 -10.36 22.29
CA GLU A 475 26.18 -10.09 21.29
C GLU A 475 26.24 -11.28 20.31
N VAL A 476 26.23 -10.97 19.02
CA VAL A 476 26.45 -11.92 17.91
C VAL A 476 27.80 -11.61 17.27
N PHE A 477 28.60 -12.65 16.98
CA PHE A 477 29.90 -12.51 16.31
C PHE A 477 30.09 -13.52 15.18
N ASP A 478 30.58 -13.07 14.02
CA ASP A 478 30.94 -13.95 12.89
C ASP A 478 32.16 -13.46 12.08
N SER A 479 32.66 -14.26 11.13
CA SER A 479 33.77 -13.89 10.24
C SER A 479 33.63 -14.54 8.86
N LEU A 480 33.48 -13.71 7.83
CA LEU A 480 32.96 -14.07 6.50
C LEU A 480 33.98 -13.85 5.37
N GLN A 481 33.83 -14.58 4.28
CA GLN A 481 34.47 -14.32 2.98
C GLN A 481 33.54 -13.47 2.08
N PRO A 482 34.06 -12.71 1.10
CA PRO A 482 33.23 -11.92 0.18
C PRO A 482 32.25 -12.78 -0.63
N GLY A 483 30.96 -12.47 -0.59
CA GLY A 483 29.87 -13.29 -1.14
C GLY A 483 29.40 -14.44 -0.23
N ASP A 484 29.84 -14.51 1.03
CA ASP A 484 29.20 -15.38 2.02
C ASP A 484 27.97 -14.68 2.63
N VAL A 485 26.86 -15.42 2.76
CA VAL A 485 25.70 -15.03 3.57
C VAL A 485 25.59 -16.01 4.75
N SER A 486 25.52 -15.48 5.97
CA SER A 486 25.48 -16.26 7.21
C SER A 486 24.19 -16.04 7.97
N GLN A 487 23.68 -17.09 8.63
CA GLN A 487 22.50 -17.01 9.50
C GLN A 487 22.88 -17.36 10.94
N GLN A 488 22.76 -16.36 11.81
CA GLN A 488 22.94 -16.47 13.25
C GLN A 488 21.56 -16.58 13.92
N SER A 489 21.50 -17.15 15.14
CA SER A 489 20.24 -17.38 15.85
C SER A 489 20.20 -16.63 17.16
N VAL A 490 19.26 -15.70 17.32
CA VAL A 490 19.01 -14.99 18.57
C VAL A 490 17.84 -15.65 19.30
N ARG A 491 17.94 -15.80 20.64
CA ARG A 491 16.84 -16.26 21.49
C ARG A 491 16.37 -15.18 22.46
N ILE A 492 15.06 -15.01 22.52
CA ILE A 492 14.35 -14.26 23.56
C ILE A 492 13.41 -15.18 24.35
N HIS A 493 13.19 -14.84 25.61
CA HIS A 493 12.20 -15.45 26.50
C HIS A 493 11.22 -14.38 26.99
N ASN A 494 9.98 -14.79 27.22
CA ASN A 494 9.02 -14.02 28.00
C ASN A 494 8.85 -14.70 29.37
N ASN A 495 9.55 -14.21 30.38
CA ASN A 495 9.45 -14.72 31.76
C ASN A 495 8.16 -14.25 32.46
N GLY A 496 7.47 -13.26 31.89
CA GLY A 496 6.30 -12.64 32.47
C GLY A 496 5.04 -13.48 32.36
N GLY A 497 3.97 -12.98 32.98
CA GLY A 497 2.63 -13.54 32.84
C GLY A 497 1.84 -12.98 31.66
N GLY A 498 2.27 -11.86 31.09
CA GLY A 498 1.62 -11.19 29.96
C GLY A 498 2.07 -11.70 28.60
N LEU A 499 1.34 -11.29 27.55
CA LEU A 499 1.73 -11.56 26.18
C LEU A 499 2.80 -10.53 25.74
N LEU A 500 4.03 -10.99 25.52
CA LEU A 500 5.12 -10.15 25.01
C LEU A 500 4.91 -9.91 23.52
N ARG A 501 4.88 -8.65 23.11
CA ARG A 501 4.95 -8.21 21.71
C ARG A 501 6.22 -7.41 21.50
N ILE A 502 7.00 -7.75 20.48
CA ILE A 502 8.33 -7.17 20.22
C ILE A 502 8.59 -7.05 18.72
N THR A 503 9.13 -5.91 18.29
CA THR A 503 9.54 -5.63 16.91
C THR A 503 11.03 -5.36 16.89
N PHE A 504 11.74 -5.89 15.89
CA PHE A 504 13.17 -5.67 15.66
C PHE A 504 13.41 -4.79 14.43
N ALA A 505 14.50 -4.05 14.41
CA ALA A 505 14.96 -3.24 13.28
C ALA A 505 16.49 -3.16 13.24
N SER A 506 17.04 -2.87 12.06
CA SER A 506 18.46 -2.58 11.84
C SER A 506 18.58 -1.31 11.00
N ALA A 507 19.61 -0.51 11.25
CA ALA A 507 20.01 0.60 10.39
C ALA A 507 21.15 0.22 9.43
N ASP A 508 21.73 -0.97 9.62
CA ASP A 508 22.90 -1.49 8.91
C ASP A 508 22.46 -2.41 7.76
N PRO A 509 22.83 -2.13 6.49
CA PRO A 509 22.30 -2.86 5.32
C PRO A 509 22.77 -4.32 5.23
N TRP A 510 23.87 -4.66 5.89
CA TRP A 510 24.41 -6.02 5.99
C TRP A 510 23.78 -6.87 7.10
N LEU A 511 22.89 -6.29 7.91
CA LEU A 511 22.28 -6.91 9.07
C LEU A 511 20.76 -6.90 8.93
N THR A 512 20.17 -8.05 8.64
CA THR A 512 18.72 -8.20 8.44
C THR A 512 18.11 -9.25 9.36
N CYS A 513 16.80 -9.13 9.59
CA CYS A 513 16.01 -10.01 10.45
C CYS A 513 14.61 -10.13 9.85
N ASP A 514 14.17 -11.34 9.51
CA ASP A 514 12.96 -11.59 8.70
C ASP A 514 11.62 -11.38 9.45
N LEU A 515 11.64 -10.65 10.56
CA LEU A 515 10.54 -10.61 11.54
C LEU A 515 9.97 -9.21 11.77
N ASN A 516 8.72 -9.02 11.32
CA ASN A 516 7.80 -7.99 11.80
C ASN A 516 7.47 -8.19 13.30
N GLU A 517 6.51 -7.43 13.86
CA GLU A 517 6.04 -7.60 15.24
C GLU A 517 5.78 -9.08 15.61
N GLN A 518 6.56 -9.59 16.57
CA GLN A 518 6.50 -10.96 17.08
C GLN A 518 5.69 -11.01 18.37
N THR A 519 5.12 -12.20 18.64
CA THR A 519 4.33 -12.47 19.84
C THR A 519 4.88 -13.70 20.55
N VAL A 520 5.29 -13.54 21.82
CA VAL A 520 5.82 -14.62 22.67
C VAL A 520 4.91 -14.84 23.87
N PHE A 521 4.40 -16.07 24.02
CA PHE A 521 3.47 -16.43 25.08
C PHE A 521 4.13 -16.42 26.48
N PRO A 522 3.34 -16.28 27.56
CA PRO A 522 3.86 -16.32 28.93
C PRO A 522 4.66 -17.59 29.21
N ASN A 523 5.88 -17.44 29.74
CA ASN A 523 6.84 -18.52 30.02
C ASN A 523 7.35 -19.28 28.77
N ASP A 524 7.19 -18.70 27.57
CA ASP A 524 7.64 -19.27 26.29
C ASP A 524 8.91 -18.56 25.76
N SER A 525 9.50 -19.09 24.69
CA SER A 525 10.72 -18.56 24.05
C SER A 525 10.66 -18.59 22.53
N LEU A 526 11.18 -17.54 21.90
CA LEU A 526 11.32 -17.45 20.45
C LEU A 526 12.81 -17.49 20.06
N ASP A 527 13.15 -18.45 19.21
CA ASP A 527 14.37 -18.46 18.41
C ASP A 527 14.09 -17.78 17.07
N PHE A 528 14.98 -16.90 16.61
CA PHE A 528 14.86 -16.28 15.28
C PHE A 528 16.21 -16.11 14.58
N GLY A 529 16.14 -16.13 13.23
CA GLY A 529 17.28 -15.90 12.36
C GLY A 529 17.63 -14.42 12.22
N VAL A 530 18.92 -14.13 12.31
CA VAL A 530 19.54 -12.85 11.96
C VAL A 530 20.52 -13.14 10.83
N THR A 531 20.29 -12.53 9.67
CA THR A 531 21.08 -12.76 8.46
C THR A 531 22.17 -11.69 8.34
N LEU A 532 23.40 -12.14 8.09
CA LEU A 532 24.57 -11.31 7.84
C LEU A 532 24.97 -11.46 6.38
N ASP A 533 24.92 -10.38 5.62
CA ASP A 533 25.23 -10.34 4.18
C ASP A 533 26.57 -9.63 3.94
N SER A 534 27.59 -10.37 3.53
CA SER A 534 28.93 -9.81 3.31
C SER A 534 29.05 -8.89 2.09
N ASP A 535 28.16 -8.97 1.11
CA ASP A 535 28.21 -8.09 -0.07
C ASP A 535 27.73 -6.65 0.26
N GLN A 536 27.07 -6.47 1.41
CA GLN A 536 26.73 -5.16 1.98
C GLN A 536 27.70 -4.70 3.07
N MET A 537 28.73 -5.48 3.41
CA MET A 537 29.72 -5.14 4.44
C MET A 537 30.92 -4.36 3.88
N ALA A 538 31.54 -3.54 4.73
CA ALA A 538 32.87 -3.02 4.43
C ALA A 538 33.94 -4.09 4.72
N TYR A 539 35.04 -4.08 3.98
CA TYR A 539 36.20 -4.92 4.29
C TYR A 539 36.80 -4.61 5.68
N GLY A 540 36.99 -5.65 6.51
CA GLY A 540 37.49 -5.55 7.88
C GLY A 540 36.40 -5.70 8.95
N ASP A 541 36.61 -5.05 10.11
CA ASP A 541 35.69 -5.10 11.25
C ASP A 541 34.45 -4.21 11.02
N ASN A 542 33.26 -4.82 11.03
CA ASN A 542 31.96 -4.15 11.01
C ASN A 542 31.28 -4.35 12.37
N ALA A 543 30.60 -3.31 12.86
CA ALA A 543 29.86 -3.33 14.11
C ALA A 543 28.53 -2.59 13.92
N GLY A 544 27.43 -3.28 14.20
CA GLY A 544 26.06 -2.82 13.99
C GLY A 544 25.14 -3.23 15.15
N ALA A 545 23.86 -2.87 15.04
CA ALA A 545 22.88 -3.14 16.08
C ALA A 545 21.54 -3.62 15.52
N LEU A 546 20.98 -4.65 16.17
CA LEU A 546 19.58 -5.01 16.04
C LEU A 546 18.81 -4.34 17.19
N ASP A 547 18.24 -3.17 16.90
CA ASP A 547 17.39 -2.42 17.82
C ASP A 547 16.02 -3.10 17.96
N PHE A 548 15.37 -2.92 19.11
CA PHE A 548 14.03 -3.44 19.36
C PHE A 548 13.15 -2.51 20.19
N THR A 549 11.83 -2.67 20.02
CA THR A 549 10.80 -2.06 20.88
C THR A 549 9.78 -3.12 21.29
N CYS A 550 9.33 -3.12 22.54
CA CYS A 550 8.39 -4.12 23.05
C CYS A 550 7.43 -3.57 24.14
N ASN A 551 6.45 -4.37 24.55
CA ASN A 551 5.48 -4.01 25.59
C ASN A 551 5.88 -4.42 27.03
N ASP A 552 7.15 -4.78 27.29
CA ASP A 552 7.69 -4.87 28.65
C ASP A 552 7.87 -3.46 29.23
N GLY A 553 7.09 -3.12 30.26
CA GLY A 553 7.16 -1.81 30.93
C GLY A 553 8.46 -1.53 31.69
N ALA A 554 9.31 -2.53 31.92
CA ALA A 554 10.66 -2.38 32.46
C ALA A 554 11.73 -2.26 31.36
N THR A 555 11.49 -2.86 30.19
CA THR A 555 12.45 -2.95 29.07
C THR A 555 11.80 -2.58 27.71
N PRO A 556 11.18 -1.39 27.57
CA PRO A 556 10.34 -1.07 26.41
C PRO A 556 11.13 -0.91 25.10
N GLU A 557 12.43 -0.65 25.18
CA GLU A 557 13.34 -0.49 24.05
C GLU A 557 14.75 -0.99 24.42
N GLY A 558 15.56 -1.33 23.42
CA GLY A 558 16.95 -1.73 23.60
C GLY A 558 17.61 -2.18 22.29
N SER A 559 18.81 -2.74 22.39
CA SER A 559 19.63 -3.12 21.23
C SER A 559 20.47 -4.37 21.50
N ILE A 560 20.60 -5.26 20.51
CA ILE A 560 21.53 -6.41 20.50
C ILE A 560 22.73 -6.03 19.62
N THR A 561 23.95 -6.21 20.12
CA THR A 561 25.17 -5.86 19.37
C THR A 561 25.52 -6.96 18.37
N VAL A 562 25.88 -6.59 17.14
CA VAL A 562 26.35 -7.53 16.12
C VAL A 562 27.70 -7.08 15.59
N ASN A 563 28.69 -7.96 15.66
CA ASN A 563 30.06 -7.72 15.22
C ASN A 563 30.44 -8.74 14.13
N ALA A 564 30.93 -8.30 12.98
CA ALA A 564 31.28 -9.20 11.87
C ALA A 564 32.55 -8.76 11.14
N HIS A 565 33.45 -9.71 10.86
CA HIS A 565 34.70 -9.44 10.16
C HIS A 565 34.65 -9.96 8.71
N LEU A 566 34.84 -9.09 7.72
CA LEU A 566 34.96 -9.48 6.31
C LEU A 566 36.44 -9.51 5.88
N TYR A 567 36.95 -10.69 5.50
CA TYR A 567 38.35 -10.84 5.12
C TYR A 567 38.68 -10.20 3.75
N THR A 568 39.83 -9.53 3.67
CA THR A 568 40.32 -8.85 2.45
C THR A 568 41.10 -9.79 1.51
N PRO A 569 40.71 -9.92 0.23
CA PRO A 569 41.56 -10.52 -0.81
C PRO A 569 42.72 -9.58 -1.19
N GLN A 570 43.76 -10.13 -1.83
CA GLN A 570 44.86 -9.34 -2.41
C GLN A 570 45.36 -10.00 -3.71
N ILE A 571 45.17 -9.36 -4.87
CA ILE A 571 45.59 -9.95 -6.15
C ILE A 571 47.07 -9.69 -6.42
N TYR A 572 47.73 -10.69 -7.01
CA TYR A 572 49.03 -10.55 -7.64
C TYR A 572 49.04 -11.31 -8.98
N ILE A 573 49.66 -10.70 -9.98
CA ILE A 573 49.93 -11.32 -11.28
C ILE A 573 51.41 -11.05 -11.58
N ASP A 574 52.15 -12.09 -12.01
CA ASP A 574 53.49 -11.87 -12.53
C ASP A 574 53.36 -11.26 -13.93
N ASP A 575 53.88 -10.04 -14.11
CA ASP A 575 53.44 -9.11 -15.17
C ASP A 575 54.55 -8.79 -16.21
N PRO A 576 55.00 -9.78 -17.01
CA PRO A 576 55.69 -9.52 -18.27
C PRO A 576 54.66 -9.29 -19.41
N PRO A 577 54.93 -8.39 -20.37
CA PRO A 577 54.13 -8.32 -21.60
C PRO A 577 54.09 -9.66 -22.33
N ILE A 578 52.91 -10.05 -22.82
CA ILE A 578 52.73 -11.30 -23.58
C ILE A 578 52.98 -10.99 -25.06
N GLU A 579 54.14 -11.40 -25.55
CA GLU A 579 54.56 -11.25 -26.96
C GLU A 579 54.43 -12.58 -27.70
N VAL A 580 53.65 -12.60 -28.79
CA VAL A 580 53.38 -13.79 -29.62
C VAL A 580 53.66 -13.48 -31.09
N SER A 581 54.11 -14.46 -31.87
CA SER A 581 54.25 -14.36 -33.33
C SER A 581 53.63 -15.59 -34.00
N LEU A 582 52.89 -15.38 -35.10
CA LEU A 582 52.13 -16.40 -35.82
C LEU A 582 52.22 -16.19 -37.35
N ALA A 583 51.91 -17.22 -38.15
CA ALA A 583 51.48 -17.03 -39.52
C ALA A 583 50.00 -16.65 -39.58
N GLY A 584 49.55 -16.06 -40.70
CA GLY A 584 48.12 -15.92 -40.96
C GLY A 584 47.49 -17.29 -41.18
N GLY A 585 46.49 -17.64 -40.37
CA GLY A 585 45.90 -18.99 -40.31
C GLY A 585 46.21 -19.80 -39.04
N ASP A 586 47.18 -19.39 -38.22
CA ASP A 586 47.55 -20.12 -36.99
C ASP A 586 46.80 -19.61 -35.74
N SER A 587 46.83 -20.40 -34.66
CA SER A 587 46.43 -19.96 -33.31
C SER A 587 47.38 -20.45 -32.22
N SER A 588 47.39 -19.78 -31.07
CA SER A 588 48.27 -20.05 -29.91
C SER A 588 47.56 -19.78 -28.58
N THR A 589 48.15 -20.20 -27.47
CA THR A 589 47.58 -20.01 -26.12
C THR A 589 48.65 -19.90 -25.05
N TYR A 590 48.56 -18.86 -24.23
CA TYR A 590 49.49 -18.54 -23.13
C TYR A 590 48.82 -18.69 -21.77
N GLY A 591 49.43 -19.40 -20.82
CA GLY A 591 48.90 -19.58 -19.47
C GLY A 591 49.33 -18.48 -18.50
N MET A 592 48.44 -17.54 -18.20
CA MET A 592 48.64 -16.48 -17.21
C MET A 592 48.21 -16.95 -15.82
N VAL A 593 49.02 -16.73 -14.78
CA VAL A 593 48.72 -17.13 -13.39
C VAL A 593 48.20 -15.93 -12.61
N ILE A 594 47.09 -16.12 -11.88
CA ILE A 594 46.51 -15.15 -10.95
C ILE A 594 46.65 -15.72 -9.54
N GLU A 595 47.33 -15.01 -8.65
CA GLU A 595 47.57 -15.41 -7.26
C GLU A 595 46.77 -14.52 -6.29
N ASN A 596 46.25 -15.12 -5.20
CA ASN A 596 45.62 -14.41 -4.10
C ASN A 596 46.50 -14.50 -2.85
N TYR A 597 47.10 -13.38 -2.44
CA TYR A 597 47.93 -13.27 -1.24
C TYR A 597 47.12 -12.88 0.03
N GLY A 598 45.82 -12.60 -0.11
CA GLY A 598 44.96 -12.15 0.99
C GLY A 598 44.28 -13.29 1.76
N PRO A 599 43.83 -13.01 3.00
CA PRO A 599 42.95 -13.91 3.76
C PRO A 599 41.50 -13.97 3.25
N GLY A 600 41.09 -13.06 2.36
CA GLY A 600 39.77 -13.03 1.71
C GLY A 600 39.75 -13.78 0.37
N ARG A 601 38.60 -14.35 -0.01
CA ARG A 601 38.34 -14.94 -1.33
C ARG A 601 38.44 -13.87 -2.42
N LEU A 602 39.28 -14.12 -3.42
CA LEU A 602 39.53 -13.20 -4.53
C LEU A 602 38.69 -13.60 -5.74
N ASP A 603 37.69 -12.80 -6.07
CA ASP A 603 36.85 -12.98 -7.25
C ASP A 603 37.32 -12.05 -8.37
N PHE A 604 37.46 -12.58 -9.58
CA PHE A 604 37.99 -11.83 -10.73
C PHE A 604 37.23 -12.11 -12.03
N VAL A 605 37.31 -11.15 -12.94
CA VAL A 605 36.86 -11.21 -14.34
C VAL A 605 38.04 -10.81 -15.21
N ALA A 606 38.40 -11.64 -16.19
CA ALA A 606 39.48 -11.40 -17.14
C ALA A 606 38.89 -11.18 -18.55
N VAL A 607 39.32 -10.13 -19.24
CA VAL A 607 38.86 -9.79 -20.61
C VAL A 607 40.07 -9.47 -21.49
N GLY A 608 40.11 -10.06 -22.69
CA GLY A 608 41.03 -9.63 -23.75
C GLY A 608 40.49 -8.37 -24.43
N GLN A 609 41.20 -7.25 -24.31
CA GLN A 609 40.87 -6.00 -24.99
C GLN A 609 41.88 -5.75 -26.13
N MET A 610 41.39 -5.45 -27.32
CA MET A 610 42.22 -5.21 -28.51
C MET A 610 42.17 -3.73 -28.91
N ASN A 611 43.31 -3.18 -29.32
CA ASN A 611 43.36 -1.81 -29.83
C ASN A 611 42.79 -1.76 -31.26
N GLN A 612 41.82 -0.88 -31.52
CA GLN A 612 41.09 -0.76 -32.80
C GLN A 612 41.94 -0.27 -34.00
N SER A 613 43.27 -0.36 -33.95
CA SER A 613 44.12 0.01 -35.09
C SER A 613 45.44 -0.75 -35.16
N LYS A 614 45.76 -1.19 -36.38
CA LYS A 614 47.08 -1.65 -36.84
C LYS A 614 48.07 -0.49 -36.76
N SER A 615 48.65 -0.29 -35.58
CA SER A 615 49.23 0.97 -35.13
C SER A 615 50.76 0.91 -35.00
N SER A 616 51.43 1.98 -35.42
CA SER A 616 52.83 2.22 -35.05
C SER A 616 52.90 2.68 -33.59
N ALA A 617 53.67 1.96 -32.76
CA ALA A 617 53.62 2.03 -31.30
C ALA A 617 53.70 3.45 -30.68
N SER A 618 52.54 4.01 -30.32
CA SER A 618 52.38 5.06 -29.29
C SER A 618 50.90 5.28 -28.94
N GLU A 619 50.66 5.59 -27.66
CA GLU A 619 49.42 6.11 -27.05
C GLU A 619 48.36 5.06 -26.59
N PHE A 620 47.92 5.23 -25.34
CA PHE A 620 47.00 4.43 -24.51
C PHE A 620 46.14 5.43 -23.72
N GLU A 621 44.86 5.16 -23.48
CA GLU A 621 44.17 5.53 -22.23
C GLU A 621 42.81 4.78 -22.08
N THR A 622 42.26 4.75 -20.86
CA THR A 622 41.33 3.70 -20.37
C THR A 622 39.85 4.10 -20.20
N MET A 623 38.93 3.18 -20.51
CA MET A 623 37.67 2.85 -19.78
C MET A 623 37.37 1.35 -20.03
N ALA A 624 36.66 0.57 -19.19
CA ALA A 624 35.90 0.84 -17.95
C ALA A 624 34.31 0.26 -18.03
N THR A 625 33.08 -1.51 -17.21
CA THR A 625 32.96 -2.72 -16.22
C THR A 625 33.08 -4.15 -16.86
N LYS A 626 32.86 -5.36 -16.28
CA LYS A 626 32.07 -6.07 -15.21
C LYS A 626 30.55 -6.37 -15.45
N SER A 627 30.27 -7.39 -16.29
CA SER A 627 28.96 -8.10 -16.43
C SER A 627 28.85 -9.41 -15.62
N HIS A 628 27.64 -9.78 -15.17
CA HIS A 628 27.27 -11.04 -14.45
C HIS A 628 26.03 -11.75 -15.07
N GLN A 629 25.94 -13.09 -14.98
CA GLN A 629 24.74 -13.83 -15.45
C GLN A 629 23.58 -13.84 -14.43
N ARG A 630 22.33 -13.94 -14.93
CA ARG A 630 21.07 -13.85 -14.14
C ARG A 630 20.69 -15.17 -13.45
N GLU A 631 19.98 -15.06 -12.32
CA GLU A 631 19.13 -16.13 -11.76
C GLU A 631 17.62 -15.88 -12.02
N VAL A 632 16.75 -16.84 -11.68
CA VAL A 632 15.29 -16.74 -11.85
C VAL A 632 14.64 -16.27 -10.53
N ALA A 633 13.83 -15.21 -10.59
CA ALA A 633 13.25 -14.55 -9.43
C ALA A 633 11.72 -14.74 -9.25
N GLY A 634 11.00 -15.27 -10.25
CA GLY A 634 9.55 -15.49 -10.13
C GLY A 634 8.90 -16.17 -11.33
N TRP A 635 7.56 -16.10 -11.42
CA TRP A 635 6.75 -16.54 -12.56
C TRP A 635 5.54 -15.62 -12.75
N HIS A 636 5.22 -15.25 -14.00
CA HIS A 636 4.02 -14.51 -14.36
C HIS A 636 2.78 -15.44 -14.45
N PRO A 637 1.59 -15.02 -13.98
CA PRO A 637 0.34 -15.71 -14.27
C PRO A 637 -0.01 -15.62 -15.76
N SER A 638 -0.59 -16.68 -16.34
CA SER A 638 -0.90 -16.71 -17.78
C SER A 638 -1.92 -15.63 -18.19
N GLY A 639 -1.51 -14.82 -19.17
CA GLY A 639 -2.33 -13.76 -19.78
C GLY A 639 -3.15 -14.29 -20.96
N THR A 640 -4.25 -13.62 -21.31
CA THR A 640 -5.27 -14.20 -22.21
C THR A 640 -4.98 -14.14 -23.72
N ASP A 641 -3.79 -13.70 -24.15
CA ASP A 641 -3.48 -13.47 -25.58
C ASP A 641 -2.07 -13.92 -26.07
N LYS A 642 -1.18 -14.36 -25.18
CA LYS A 642 0.11 -15.01 -25.51
C LYS A 642 0.38 -16.11 -24.48
N SER A 643 0.62 -17.35 -24.95
CA SER A 643 0.95 -18.55 -24.15
C SER A 643 -0.09 -18.95 -23.07
N ASP A 644 -0.65 -20.17 -23.14
CA ASP A 644 -1.49 -20.72 -22.05
C ASP A 644 -0.65 -21.15 -20.81
N ASP A 645 0.68 -21.10 -20.91
CA ASP A 645 1.64 -21.48 -19.86
C ASP A 645 2.18 -20.24 -19.10
N PRO A 646 2.53 -20.36 -17.80
CA PRO A 646 3.17 -19.29 -17.05
C PRO A 646 4.65 -19.14 -17.45
N GLU A 647 5.14 -17.91 -17.53
CA GLU A 647 6.53 -17.60 -17.94
C GLU A 647 7.40 -17.18 -16.73
N PRO A 648 8.68 -17.59 -16.65
CA PRO A 648 9.55 -17.24 -15.54
C PRO A 648 9.99 -15.77 -15.60
N PHE A 649 9.96 -15.09 -14.46
CA PHE A 649 10.54 -13.76 -14.28
C PHE A 649 12.02 -13.90 -13.88
N PHE A 650 12.94 -13.40 -14.69
CA PHE A 650 14.38 -13.44 -14.39
C PHE A 650 14.82 -12.20 -13.61
N ALA A 651 15.82 -12.36 -12.73
CA ALA A 651 16.52 -11.23 -12.12
C ALA A 651 17.08 -10.28 -13.20
N PRO A 652 17.21 -8.97 -12.96
CA PRO A 652 17.71 -8.01 -13.96
C PRO A 652 19.11 -8.40 -14.49
N MET A 653 19.42 -8.02 -15.74
CA MET A 653 20.79 -8.12 -16.26
C MET A 653 21.65 -7.24 -15.35
N THR A 654 22.57 -7.85 -14.63
CA THR A 654 23.65 -7.18 -13.90
C THR A 654 24.88 -7.10 -14.82
N SER A 655 24.60 -6.77 -16.09
CA SER A 655 25.42 -7.23 -17.21
C SER A 655 25.13 -6.54 -18.53
N GLY A 656 26.06 -5.71 -18.96
CA GLY A 656 26.13 -5.18 -20.31
C GLY A 656 27.14 -5.90 -21.21
N PHE A 657 27.49 -7.18 -20.99
CA PHE A 657 28.23 -7.96 -22.01
C PHE A 657 27.90 -9.46 -21.98
N GLY A 658 28.16 -10.15 -23.10
CA GLY A 658 28.00 -11.61 -23.23
C GLY A 658 28.71 -12.23 -24.44
N GLY A 659 28.66 -13.57 -24.54
CA GLY A 659 29.40 -14.35 -25.54
C GLY A 659 30.86 -14.66 -25.12
N PRO A 660 31.71 -15.13 -26.06
CA PRO A 660 31.39 -15.42 -27.45
C PRO A 660 30.45 -16.62 -27.63
N ASP A 661 29.69 -16.63 -28.74
CA ASP A 661 29.02 -17.84 -29.26
C ASP A 661 30.02 -18.79 -29.95
N SER A 662 29.56 -19.92 -30.52
CA SER A 662 30.46 -20.91 -31.14
C SER A 662 31.05 -20.46 -32.48
N TYR A 663 30.60 -19.32 -33.02
CA TYR A 663 31.13 -18.64 -34.19
C TYR A 663 31.92 -17.36 -33.83
N GLY A 664 32.14 -17.11 -32.54
CA GLY A 664 32.97 -16.01 -32.04
C GLY A 664 32.23 -14.71 -31.74
N HIS A 665 30.92 -14.59 -32.03
CA HIS A 665 30.20 -13.34 -31.81
C HIS A 665 30.09 -13.05 -30.31
N SER A 666 30.58 -11.90 -29.87
CA SER A 666 30.40 -11.40 -28.50
C SER A 666 29.78 -10.02 -28.52
N TRP A 667 29.10 -9.66 -27.43
CA TRP A 667 28.37 -8.40 -27.30
C TRP A 667 28.76 -7.59 -26.07
N VAL A 668 28.66 -6.26 -26.18
CA VAL A 668 28.86 -5.30 -25.07
C VAL A 668 27.99 -4.05 -25.25
N ASP A 669 27.43 -3.50 -24.17
CA ASP A 669 26.55 -2.32 -24.15
C ASP A 669 27.26 -1.00 -23.78
N SER A 670 26.52 0.11 -23.86
CA SER A 670 27.00 1.48 -23.65
C SER A 670 27.30 1.87 -22.20
N ASP A 671 26.83 1.11 -21.23
CA ASP A 671 26.87 1.45 -19.81
C ASP A 671 28.11 0.81 -19.15
N GLU A 672 28.72 -0.18 -19.81
CA GLU A 672 29.95 -0.87 -19.43
C GLU A 672 31.25 -0.11 -19.75
N PRO A 673 32.26 -0.28 -18.88
CA PRO A 673 33.90 -1.56 -19.29
C PRO A 673 34.66 -1.26 -20.59
N GLY A 674 34.09 -0.45 -21.49
CA GLY A 674 34.65 -0.10 -22.81
C GLY A 674 33.62 -0.10 -23.96
N GLY A 675 32.35 0.17 -23.66
CA GLY A 675 31.19 -0.03 -24.53
C GLY A 675 31.08 0.87 -25.78
N PRO A 676 30.16 0.53 -26.71
CA PRO A 676 29.74 1.43 -27.79
C PRO A 676 29.13 2.72 -27.24
N THR A 677 29.42 3.85 -27.88
CA THR A 677 28.70 5.10 -27.59
C THR A 677 27.29 5.06 -28.19
N TYR A 678 26.28 5.44 -27.39
CA TYR A 678 24.96 5.72 -27.93
C TYR A 678 25.01 6.91 -28.90
N SER A 679 24.49 6.69 -30.11
CA SER A 679 24.60 7.59 -31.26
C SER A 679 23.51 7.25 -32.28
N TRP A 680 22.29 7.71 -32.01
CA TRP A 680 21.18 7.63 -32.97
C TRP A 680 21.55 8.17 -34.35
N ILE A 681 21.07 7.52 -35.41
CA ILE A 681 21.27 7.97 -36.79
C ILE A 681 19.90 8.26 -37.38
N ASP A 682 19.47 9.53 -37.29
CA ASP A 682 18.23 10.00 -37.90
C ASP A 682 18.28 9.78 -39.42
N ILE A 683 17.51 8.79 -39.88
CA ILE A 683 17.29 8.48 -41.29
C ILE A 683 15.86 8.83 -41.74
N SER A 684 15.03 9.44 -40.89
CA SER A 684 13.64 9.83 -41.22
C SER A 684 13.54 10.72 -42.47
N ALA A 685 14.57 11.53 -42.72
CA ALA A 685 14.66 12.46 -43.85
C ALA A 685 15.48 11.97 -45.05
N THR A 686 16.20 10.85 -44.94
CA THR A 686 17.14 10.34 -45.97
C THR A 686 16.95 8.88 -46.36
N GLY A 687 16.33 8.09 -45.50
CA GLY A 687 15.98 6.69 -45.72
C GLY A 687 14.78 6.50 -46.65
N THR A 688 14.48 5.24 -46.92
CA THR A 688 13.28 4.80 -47.61
C THR A 688 12.31 4.21 -46.59
N GLU A 689 11.09 4.73 -46.56
CA GLU A 689 10.00 4.26 -45.70
C GLU A 689 9.56 2.83 -46.10
N VAL A 690 9.29 1.99 -45.11
CA VAL A 690 8.76 0.63 -45.26
C VAL A 690 7.37 0.58 -44.63
N SER A 691 6.35 0.88 -45.42
CA SER A 691 4.96 0.80 -44.96
C SER A 691 4.53 -0.67 -44.80
N LEU A 692 4.65 -1.22 -43.59
CA LEU A 692 4.15 -2.54 -43.20
C LEU A 692 2.80 -2.43 -42.47
N GLY A 693 2.00 -3.48 -42.58
CA GLY A 693 0.93 -3.77 -41.63
C GLY A 693 1.42 -4.43 -40.33
N ASP A 694 0.48 -5.13 -39.74
CA ASP A 694 0.54 -5.93 -38.50
C ASP A 694 0.62 -7.40 -38.92
N ASP A 695 1.52 -8.17 -38.31
CA ASP A 695 1.97 -9.48 -38.82
C ASP A 695 2.36 -9.44 -40.32
N GLU A 696 3.08 -8.39 -40.74
CA GLU A 696 3.63 -8.26 -42.10
C GLU A 696 5.17 -8.19 -42.11
N ALA A 697 5.75 -8.51 -43.28
CA ALA A 697 7.18 -8.42 -43.57
C ALA A 697 7.43 -7.82 -44.96
N SER A 698 8.58 -7.19 -45.16
CA SER A 698 8.97 -6.57 -46.42
C SER A 698 9.23 -7.60 -47.54
N GLY A 699 9.36 -7.11 -48.77
CA GLY A 699 10.13 -7.84 -49.79
C GLY A 699 11.64 -7.83 -49.46
N ALA A 700 12.43 -8.54 -50.26
CA ALA A 700 13.90 -8.49 -50.15
C ALA A 700 14.41 -7.07 -50.42
N ILE A 701 15.28 -6.56 -49.55
CA ILE A 701 15.92 -5.25 -49.63
C ILE A 701 17.43 -5.47 -49.74
N ALA A 702 18.05 -4.92 -50.78
CA ALA A 702 19.49 -5.06 -51.00
C ALA A 702 20.30 -4.25 -49.97
N ILE A 703 21.24 -4.92 -49.29
CA ILE A 703 22.10 -4.35 -48.25
C ILE A 703 23.14 -3.39 -48.87
N GLY A 704 23.57 -3.68 -50.10
CA GLY A 704 24.53 -2.86 -50.88
C GLY A 704 25.96 -3.39 -50.87
N PHE A 705 26.32 -4.17 -49.85
CA PHE A 705 27.53 -4.98 -49.74
C PHE A 705 27.16 -6.45 -49.46
N GLY A 706 28.15 -7.33 -49.35
CA GLY A 706 27.97 -8.67 -48.78
C GLY A 706 28.27 -8.60 -47.29
N PHE A 707 27.26 -8.79 -46.46
CA PHE A 707 27.33 -8.76 -44.99
C PHE A 707 27.69 -10.15 -44.46
N PRO A 708 28.85 -10.33 -43.78
CA PRO A 708 29.16 -11.56 -43.05
C PRO A 708 28.21 -11.75 -41.87
N PHE A 709 27.64 -12.95 -41.71
CA PHE A 709 26.77 -13.30 -40.60
C PHE A 709 26.80 -14.81 -40.37
N TYR A 710 27.36 -15.25 -39.23
CA TYR A 710 27.66 -16.66 -38.98
C TYR A 710 28.46 -17.30 -40.13
N ASP A 711 28.03 -18.45 -40.66
CA ASP A 711 28.74 -19.19 -41.72
C ASP A 711 28.53 -18.64 -43.13
N SER A 712 27.77 -17.55 -43.26
CA SER A 712 27.12 -17.11 -44.49
C SER A 712 27.37 -15.63 -44.80
N VAL A 713 27.24 -15.25 -46.07
CA VAL A 713 27.39 -13.86 -46.54
C VAL A 713 26.15 -13.43 -47.30
N TYR A 714 25.43 -12.46 -46.75
CA TYR A 714 24.12 -12.01 -47.26
C TYR A 714 24.21 -10.69 -48.00
N THR A 715 23.50 -10.56 -49.12
CA THR A 715 23.42 -9.30 -49.90
C THR A 715 22.04 -8.64 -49.86
N GLU A 716 21.06 -9.33 -49.29
CA GLU A 716 19.66 -8.89 -49.17
C GLU A 716 19.16 -9.25 -47.76
N LEU A 717 18.21 -8.48 -47.24
CA LEU A 717 17.51 -8.75 -45.97
C LEU A 717 16.01 -8.44 -46.08
N TYR A 718 15.28 -8.83 -45.05
CA TYR A 718 13.85 -8.60 -44.88
C TYR A 718 13.59 -7.98 -43.51
N ILE A 719 12.62 -7.07 -43.44
CA ILE A 719 12.21 -6.38 -42.21
C ILE A 719 10.80 -6.86 -41.83
N GLY A 720 10.61 -7.34 -40.61
CA GLY A 720 9.31 -7.70 -40.05
C GLY A 720 8.74 -6.57 -39.18
N SER A 721 7.42 -6.42 -39.18
CA SER A 721 6.67 -5.47 -38.34
C SER A 721 7.01 -5.59 -36.84
N ASN A 722 7.19 -6.82 -36.38
CA ASN A 722 7.49 -7.23 -35.00
C ASN A 722 8.97 -7.05 -34.59
N GLY A 723 9.61 -5.94 -35.00
CA GLY A 723 10.94 -5.51 -34.52
C GLY A 723 12.11 -6.46 -34.84
N ILE A 724 12.05 -7.14 -35.99
CA ILE A 724 13.01 -8.16 -36.43
C ILE A 724 13.55 -7.91 -37.84
N VAL A 725 14.79 -8.35 -38.07
CA VAL A 725 15.41 -8.46 -39.40
C VAL A 725 15.81 -9.92 -39.64
N THR A 726 15.53 -10.43 -40.84
CA THR A 726 15.89 -11.80 -41.26
C THR A 726 16.55 -11.77 -42.63
N PHE A 727 17.39 -12.76 -42.94
CA PHE A 727 18.19 -12.75 -44.17
C PHE A 727 17.72 -13.73 -45.25
N ASP A 728 17.24 -14.93 -44.90
CA ASP A 728 16.85 -15.95 -45.89
C ASP A 728 15.44 -15.74 -46.45
N ALA A 729 14.51 -15.32 -45.59
CA ALA A 729 13.11 -15.03 -45.93
C ALA A 729 12.47 -14.10 -44.89
N GLY A 730 11.55 -13.22 -45.32
CA GLY A 730 10.79 -12.35 -44.41
C GLY A 730 9.85 -13.13 -43.51
N SER A 731 9.79 -12.74 -42.22
CA SER A 731 8.97 -13.37 -41.19
C SER A 731 8.03 -12.38 -40.52
N SER A 732 6.83 -12.84 -40.19
CA SER A 732 5.77 -12.09 -39.51
C SER A 732 5.54 -12.57 -38.07
N SER A 733 6.55 -13.19 -37.42
CA SER A 733 6.35 -13.80 -36.11
C SER A 733 6.24 -12.75 -34.99
N ARG A 734 5.14 -12.75 -34.23
CA ARG A 734 4.88 -11.83 -33.10
C ARG A 734 5.08 -12.43 -31.70
N SER A 735 5.17 -13.75 -31.60
CA SER A 735 5.30 -14.47 -30.33
C SER A 735 6.77 -14.77 -30.08
N ASN A 736 7.40 -13.94 -29.26
CA ASN A 736 8.82 -14.04 -28.96
C ASN A 736 9.14 -15.24 -28.06
N SER A 737 10.41 -15.64 -28.06
CA SER A 737 10.96 -16.75 -27.28
C SER A 737 12.47 -16.58 -27.17
N SER A 738 13.14 -17.37 -26.33
CA SER A 738 14.60 -17.35 -26.23
C SER A 738 15.29 -17.79 -27.53
N LEU A 739 16.57 -17.44 -27.68
CA LEU A 739 17.43 -17.88 -28.77
C LEU A 739 18.37 -19.02 -28.30
N PRO A 740 18.75 -19.97 -29.17
CA PRO A 740 18.22 -20.17 -30.52
C PRO A 740 16.81 -20.80 -30.50
N ASN A 741 15.97 -20.45 -31.48
CA ASN A 741 14.70 -21.11 -31.73
C ASN A 741 14.44 -21.35 -33.23
N GLY A 742 13.81 -22.48 -33.54
CA GLY A 742 13.47 -22.89 -34.91
C GLY A 742 12.29 -22.16 -35.56
N SER A 743 11.90 -20.97 -35.10
CA SER A 743 10.90 -20.12 -35.79
C SER A 743 11.52 -19.33 -36.94
N PHE A 744 12.84 -19.23 -36.96
CA PHE A 744 13.64 -18.55 -37.98
C PHE A 744 14.78 -19.45 -38.45
N THR A 745 15.31 -19.13 -39.61
CA THR A 745 16.70 -19.47 -39.96
C THR A 745 17.58 -18.35 -39.40
N SER A 746 18.11 -17.45 -40.23
CA SER A 746 18.99 -16.35 -39.80
C SER A 746 18.21 -15.13 -39.31
N LEU A 747 18.50 -14.67 -38.08
CA LEU A 747 17.75 -13.62 -37.37
C LEU A 747 18.66 -12.58 -36.70
N VAL A 748 18.27 -11.30 -36.81
CA VAL A 748 18.63 -10.24 -35.84
C VAL A 748 17.34 -9.77 -35.15
N ALA A 749 17.25 -10.04 -33.85
CA ALA A 749 16.15 -9.59 -33.00
C ALA A 749 16.52 -8.23 -32.40
N MET A 750 15.91 -7.16 -32.91
CA MET A 750 16.20 -5.78 -32.47
C MET A 750 15.35 -5.43 -31.23
N TRP A 751 14.06 -5.73 -31.33
CA TRP A 751 13.08 -5.79 -30.25
C TRP A 751 12.00 -6.77 -30.71
N TRP A 752 12.23 -8.07 -30.55
CA TRP A 752 11.25 -9.05 -31.00
C TRP A 752 10.12 -9.15 -29.98
N ASP A 753 8.98 -8.54 -30.31
CA ASP A 753 7.70 -8.58 -29.61
C ASP A 753 6.58 -8.17 -30.60
N ASP A 754 5.33 -8.22 -30.14
CA ASP A 754 4.09 -7.98 -30.88
C ASP A 754 3.84 -6.47 -31.11
N LEU A 755 4.23 -5.97 -32.29
CA LEU A 755 4.24 -4.55 -32.65
C LEU A 755 3.38 -4.27 -33.88
N ASP A 756 2.60 -3.19 -33.83
CA ASP A 756 1.68 -2.77 -34.88
C ASP A 756 2.03 -1.37 -35.42
N PRO A 757 2.81 -1.28 -36.52
CA PRO A 757 3.13 -0.01 -37.19
C PRO A 757 1.92 0.83 -37.63
N ARG A 758 0.71 0.24 -37.69
CA ARG A 758 -0.53 0.97 -38.02
C ARG A 758 -1.05 1.81 -36.85
N GLN A 759 -0.57 1.57 -35.61
CA GLN A 759 -1.02 2.27 -34.40
C GLN A 759 -0.17 3.48 -34.02
N GLY A 760 1.04 3.60 -34.58
CA GLY A 760 1.95 4.73 -34.40
C GLY A 760 3.32 4.43 -34.99
N GLY A 761 4.08 5.48 -35.29
CA GLY A 761 5.44 5.38 -35.80
C GLY A 761 5.58 5.12 -37.30
N ASN A 762 6.84 4.95 -37.73
CA ASN A 762 7.23 4.59 -39.09
C ASN A 762 8.46 3.66 -39.04
N ILE A 763 8.72 2.94 -40.14
CA ILE A 763 9.92 2.12 -40.32
C ILE A 763 10.70 2.67 -41.52
N TYR A 764 12.01 2.84 -41.37
CA TYR A 764 12.91 3.33 -42.42
C TYR A 764 14.11 2.40 -42.61
N TYR A 765 14.66 2.35 -43.82
CA TYR A 765 16.01 1.83 -44.06
C TYR A 765 16.88 2.80 -44.88
N PHE A 766 18.19 2.74 -44.70
CA PHE A 766 19.14 3.56 -45.45
C PHE A 766 20.48 2.82 -45.66
N PHE A 767 20.96 2.82 -46.90
CA PHE A 767 22.31 2.37 -47.23
C PHE A 767 23.27 3.56 -47.28
N ASP A 768 24.09 3.70 -46.24
CA ASP A 768 25.05 4.79 -46.08
C ASP A 768 26.39 4.44 -46.75
N VAL A 769 26.41 4.56 -48.08
CA VAL A 769 27.57 4.30 -48.96
C VAL A 769 28.84 5.06 -48.53
N ALA A 770 28.71 6.16 -47.78
CA ALA A 770 29.86 6.96 -47.34
C ALA A 770 30.58 6.36 -46.12
N ASN A 771 29.91 5.49 -45.37
CA ASN A 771 30.41 4.85 -44.14
C ASN A 771 30.28 3.31 -44.19
N ASP A 772 30.00 2.76 -45.38
CA ASP A 772 29.91 1.33 -45.72
C ASP A 772 29.02 0.49 -44.79
N ARG A 773 27.84 1.04 -44.48
CA ARG A 773 26.90 0.49 -43.49
C ARG A 773 25.45 0.58 -43.96
N PHE A 774 24.62 -0.34 -43.48
CA PHE A 774 23.18 -0.40 -43.73
C PHE A 774 22.42 -0.20 -42.41
N ILE A 775 21.37 0.62 -42.43
CA ILE A 775 20.62 1.01 -41.24
C ILE A 775 19.15 0.65 -41.42
N VAL A 776 18.52 0.08 -40.39
CA VAL A 776 17.06 -0.05 -40.26
C VAL A 776 16.62 0.59 -38.96
N SER A 777 15.69 1.54 -39.01
CA SER A 777 15.17 2.26 -37.83
C SER A 777 13.65 2.10 -37.72
N PHE A 778 13.20 1.71 -36.53
CA PHE A 778 11.81 1.74 -36.09
C PHE A 778 11.67 3.00 -35.22
N GLU A 779 10.78 3.93 -35.59
CA GLU A 779 10.64 5.24 -34.94
C GLU A 779 9.20 5.45 -34.46
N GLU A 780 8.99 5.74 -33.18
CA GLU A 780 7.68 5.88 -32.50
C GLU A 780 6.70 4.67 -32.65
N ILE A 781 7.22 3.47 -32.95
CA ILE A 781 6.43 2.24 -33.17
C ILE A 781 5.78 1.76 -31.87
N ARG A 782 4.62 1.07 -31.96
CA ARG A 782 3.79 0.72 -30.80
C ARG A 782 3.45 -0.76 -30.71
N PHE A 783 3.27 -1.23 -29.48
CA PHE A 783 2.76 -2.56 -29.18
C PHE A 783 1.34 -2.79 -29.72
N TYR A 784 1.07 -4.01 -30.18
CA TYR A 784 -0.27 -4.49 -30.48
C TYR A 784 -1.10 -4.58 -29.18
N SER A 785 -1.84 -3.51 -28.86
CA SER A 785 -2.71 -3.47 -27.67
C SER A 785 -4.06 -2.83 -27.98
N GLY A 786 -5.13 -3.38 -27.41
CA GLY A 786 -6.50 -2.95 -27.68
C GLY A 786 -6.81 -1.54 -27.17
N SER A 787 -6.52 -0.51 -27.97
CA SER A 787 -6.95 0.89 -27.77
C SER A 787 -6.57 1.54 -26.42
N SER A 788 -5.49 1.09 -25.79
CA SER A 788 -5.08 1.52 -24.44
C SER A 788 -3.60 1.87 -24.28
N GLY A 789 -2.69 1.32 -25.09
CA GLY A 789 -1.29 1.73 -25.10
C GLY A 789 -1.12 3.20 -25.51
N THR A 790 -0.35 3.96 -24.74
CA THR A 790 0.00 5.37 -25.02
C THR A 790 1.48 5.61 -25.30
N GLY A 791 2.34 4.67 -24.92
CA GLY A 791 3.78 4.71 -25.19
C GLY A 791 4.15 4.39 -26.65
N SER A 792 5.44 4.48 -26.93
CA SER A 792 6.06 4.20 -28.22
C SER A 792 7.54 3.92 -28.06
N LEU A 793 8.05 2.95 -28.82
CA LEU A 793 9.45 2.54 -28.85
C LEU A 793 10.15 3.09 -30.09
N SER A 794 11.43 3.44 -29.96
CA SER A 794 12.28 3.84 -31.08
C SER A 794 13.63 3.13 -30.97
N PHE A 795 13.92 2.24 -31.92
CA PHE A 795 15.13 1.42 -31.92
C PHE A 795 15.63 1.17 -33.34
N GLN A 796 16.94 1.04 -33.52
CA GLN A 796 17.56 0.83 -34.83
C GLN A 796 18.68 -0.21 -34.78
N VAL A 797 18.94 -0.84 -35.93
CA VAL A 797 20.13 -1.66 -36.18
C VAL A 797 20.99 -1.00 -37.26
N VAL A 798 22.30 -1.04 -37.05
CA VAL A 798 23.33 -0.71 -38.04
C VAL A 798 24.13 -1.98 -38.30
N LEU A 799 24.14 -2.42 -39.56
CA LEU A 799 24.98 -3.50 -40.06
C LEU A 799 26.18 -2.87 -40.76
N GLN A 800 27.39 -3.25 -40.39
CA GLN A 800 28.65 -2.79 -40.99
C GLN A 800 29.18 -3.85 -41.95
N SER A 801 29.91 -3.45 -43.00
CA SER A 801 30.41 -4.35 -44.04
C SER A 801 31.44 -5.40 -43.59
N ASP A 802 31.98 -5.26 -42.37
CA ASP A 802 32.87 -6.20 -41.69
C ASP A 802 32.12 -7.28 -40.87
N GLY A 803 30.78 -7.25 -40.83
CA GLY A 803 29.98 -8.15 -39.99
C GLY A 803 29.61 -7.56 -38.62
N GLY A 804 30.16 -6.39 -38.26
CA GLY A 804 29.82 -5.69 -37.02
C GLY A 804 28.36 -5.23 -36.99
N ILE A 805 27.69 -5.46 -35.85
CA ILE A 805 26.31 -5.04 -35.61
C ILE A 805 26.27 -4.01 -34.48
N ARG A 806 25.48 -2.95 -34.64
CA ARG A 806 25.15 -2.01 -33.55
C ARG A 806 23.64 -1.88 -33.42
N LEU A 807 23.09 -2.28 -32.29
CA LEU A 807 21.72 -1.99 -31.87
C LEU A 807 21.74 -0.68 -31.07
N GLN A 808 20.74 0.18 -31.25
CA GLN A 808 20.63 1.48 -30.59
C GLN A 808 19.17 1.72 -30.20
N TYR A 809 18.93 2.13 -28.96
CA TYR A 809 17.61 2.29 -28.36
C TYR A 809 17.42 3.74 -27.95
N GLY A 810 16.56 4.47 -28.65
CA GLY A 810 16.20 5.85 -28.36
C GLY A 810 15.10 5.93 -27.32
N SER A 811 14.00 6.62 -27.62
CA SER A 811 12.85 6.69 -26.72
C SER A 811 12.19 5.31 -26.57
N MET A 812 12.40 4.65 -25.44
CA MET A 812 11.77 3.37 -25.07
C MET A 812 10.69 3.60 -24.01
N ASP A 813 9.52 4.09 -24.42
CA ASP A 813 8.38 4.33 -23.54
C ASP A 813 7.32 3.21 -23.70
N PRO A 814 7.11 2.33 -22.71
CA PRO A 814 6.05 1.31 -22.77
C PRO A 814 4.66 1.86 -22.39
N GLY A 815 4.55 3.10 -21.91
CA GLY A 815 3.32 3.75 -21.48
C GLY A 815 2.67 3.10 -20.25
N THR A 816 1.83 2.08 -20.50
CA THR A 816 1.13 1.30 -19.46
C THR A 816 1.52 -0.19 -19.45
N LEU A 817 2.52 -0.55 -20.24
CA LEU A 817 3.14 -1.89 -20.28
C LEU A 817 4.52 -1.85 -19.60
N THR A 818 5.32 -2.90 -19.72
CA THR A 818 6.72 -2.94 -19.28
C THR A 818 7.68 -3.03 -20.47
N LEU A 819 8.99 -2.94 -20.21
CA LEU A 819 10.06 -3.22 -21.19
C LEU A 819 10.62 -4.66 -21.02
N GLU A 820 9.80 -5.57 -20.50
CA GLU A 820 10.21 -6.89 -20.01
C GLU A 820 9.64 -8.06 -20.84
N SER A 821 9.07 -7.80 -22.02
CA SER A 821 8.32 -8.78 -22.83
C SER A 821 8.95 -9.13 -24.19
N ALA A 822 10.20 -8.72 -24.43
CA ALA A 822 10.85 -8.85 -25.73
C ALA A 822 12.06 -9.79 -25.72
N THR A 823 12.46 -10.22 -26.91
CA THR A 823 13.76 -10.88 -27.17
C THR A 823 14.68 -9.97 -27.98
N VAL A 824 15.97 -9.92 -27.61
CA VAL A 824 17.05 -9.22 -28.31
C VAL A 824 18.25 -10.16 -28.47
N GLY A 825 18.86 -10.18 -29.65
CA GLY A 825 20.02 -11.05 -29.95
C GLY A 825 20.15 -11.41 -31.43
N ILE A 826 21.04 -12.36 -31.74
CA ILE A 826 21.28 -12.87 -33.10
C ILE A 826 21.32 -14.41 -33.12
N GLN A 827 21.02 -15.03 -34.27
CA GLN A 827 20.94 -16.49 -34.44
C GLN A 827 21.40 -16.95 -35.82
N ASN A 828 22.05 -18.13 -35.87
CA ASN A 828 22.53 -18.78 -37.09
C ASN A 828 21.42 -19.41 -37.97
N SER A 829 21.77 -19.74 -39.21
CA SER A 829 20.85 -20.22 -40.25
C SER A 829 20.18 -21.57 -39.95
N GLU A 830 20.85 -22.48 -39.25
CA GLU A 830 20.33 -23.81 -38.86
C GLU A 830 19.57 -23.81 -37.51
N ALA A 831 19.53 -22.67 -36.80
CA ALA A 831 18.92 -22.48 -35.49
C ALA A 831 19.48 -23.40 -34.38
N ASP A 832 20.78 -23.69 -34.43
CA ASP A 832 21.51 -24.47 -33.43
C ASP A 832 22.59 -23.68 -32.66
N ASP A 833 22.87 -22.43 -33.05
CA ASP A 833 23.64 -21.47 -32.24
C ASP A 833 23.08 -20.05 -32.30
N ALA A 834 23.25 -19.30 -31.20
CA ALA A 834 22.77 -17.94 -31.05
C ALA A 834 23.48 -17.16 -29.95
N LEU A 835 23.51 -15.84 -30.10
CA LEU A 835 23.94 -14.90 -29.08
C LEU A 835 22.73 -14.11 -28.57
N GLU A 836 22.14 -14.57 -27.47
CA GLU A 836 21.07 -13.85 -26.77
C GLU A 836 21.62 -12.69 -25.92
N VAL A 837 20.91 -11.56 -25.96
CA VAL A 837 21.19 -10.35 -25.17
C VAL A 837 20.16 -10.18 -24.06
N VAL A 838 18.89 -10.43 -24.34
CA VAL A 838 17.83 -10.58 -23.32
C VAL A 838 16.63 -11.34 -23.90
N HIS A 839 15.95 -12.11 -23.06
CA HIS A 839 14.60 -12.60 -23.28
C HIS A 839 13.76 -12.38 -22.01
N ASN A 840 12.57 -11.80 -22.17
CA ASN A 840 11.49 -11.61 -21.18
C ASN A 840 11.95 -11.19 -19.76
N ALA A 841 12.77 -10.14 -19.66
CA ALA A 841 13.29 -9.69 -18.37
C ALA A 841 13.76 -8.23 -18.35
N ALA A 842 13.76 -7.61 -17.17
CA ALA A 842 14.23 -6.24 -16.96
C ALA A 842 15.71 -6.07 -17.39
N TYR A 843 15.96 -5.09 -18.25
CA TYR A 843 17.28 -4.68 -18.74
C TYR A 843 17.19 -3.43 -19.63
N MET A 844 16.34 -3.50 -20.67
CA MET A 844 16.32 -2.50 -21.74
C MET A 844 15.82 -1.13 -21.26
N HIS A 845 16.52 -0.06 -21.65
CA HIS A 845 16.15 1.33 -21.38
C HIS A 845 16.39 2.25 -22.59
N SER A 846 16.08 3.53 -22.41
CA SER A 846 16.40 4.58 -23.40
C SER A 846 17.87 4.96 -23.36
N ASP A 847 18.37 5.52 -24.47
CA ASP A 847 19.76 5.94 -24.69
C ASP A 847 20.81 4.80 -24.56
N LEU A 848 20.38 3.54 -24.67
CA LEU A 848 21.21 2.33 -24.65
C LEU A 848 21.74 2.00 -26.05
N ALA A 849 22.99 1.55 -26.16
CA ALA A 849 23.52 0.95 -27.38
C ALA A 849 24.21 -0.40 -27.10
N ILE A 850 24.04 -1.38 -27.99
CA ILE A 850 24.67 -2.69 -27.89
C ILE A 850 25.51 -2.95 -29.15
N ALA A 851 26.75 -3.34 -28.95
CA ALA A 851 27.69 -3.79 -29.96
C ALA A 851 27.69 -5.31 -30.01
N ILE A 852 27.70 -5.88 -31.21
CA ILE A 852 28.04 -7.28 -31.46
C ILE A 852 29.15 -7.31 -32.51
N ASN A 853 30.22 -8.08 -32.28
CA ASN A 853 31.37 -8.22 -33.18
C ASN A 853 31.85 -9.68 -33.21
N ALA A 854 32.39 -10.13 -34.35
CA ALA A 854 32.95 -11.48 -34.51
C ALA A 854 34.50 -11.52 -34.39
N ASP A 855 35.21 -10.48 -34.83
CA ASP A 855 36.66 -10.50 -35.05
C ASP A 855 37.49 -10.32 -33.76
N HIS A 856 37.67 -11.39 -32.98
CA HIS A 856 38.49 -11.38 -31.75
C HIS A 856 39.77 -12.22 -31.88
N TRP A 857 40.87 -11.61 -32.36
CA TRP A 857 42.20 -12.24 -32.37
C TRP A 857 42.79 -12.50 -30.98
N LEU A 858 42.21 -11.90 -29.94
CA LEU A 858 42.59 -12.05 -28.54
C LEU A 858 41.35 -12.42 -27.70
N SER A 859 41.38 -13.58 -27.05
CA SER A 859 40.34 -14.00 -26.10
C SER A 859 40.95 -14.65 -24.86
N VAL A 860 40.15 -14.88 -23.82
CA VAL A 860 40.62 -15.42 -22.53
C VAL A 860 39.65 -16.46 -21.96
N SER A 861 40.17 -17.53 -21.38
CA SER A 861 39.36 -18.63 -20.85
C SER A 861 40.01 -19.30 -19.61
N PRO A 862 39.30 -19.40 -18.47
CA PRO A 862 37.98 -18.81 -18.22
C PRO A 862 38.04 -17.28 -18.13
N ALA A 863 36.97 -16.60 -18.57
CA ALA A 863 36.84 -15.14 -18.50
C ALA A 863 36.57 -14.60 -17.07
N GLY A 864 36.61 -15.47 -16.05
CA GLY A 864 36.47 -15.09 -14.65
C GLY A 864 36.50 -16.31 -13.72
N GLY A 865 36.48 -16.07 -12.41
CA GLY A 865 36.41 -17.10 -11.39
C GLY A 865 36.85 -16.62 -10.00
N SER A 866 36.94 -17.56 -9.07
CA SER A 866 37.32 -17.31 -7.68
C SER A 866 38.66 -17.98 -7.35
N VAL A 867 39.47 -17.31 -6.52
CA VAL A 867 40.74 -17.82 -5.98
C VAL A 867 40.66 -17.78 -4.46
N GLU A 868 40.60 -18.96 -3.85
CA GLU A 868 40.61 -19.14 -2.40
C GLU A 868 41.81 -18.43 -1.72
N PRO A 869 41.69 -18.04 -0.43
CA PRO A 869 42.76 -17.39 0.31
C PRO A 869 44.10 -18.14 0.23
N PHE A 870 45.18 -17.41 -0.09
CA PHE A 870 46.55 -17.94 -0.24
C PHE A 870 46.71 -19.01 -1.35
N SER A 871 45.86 -18.98 -2.38
CA SER A 871 45.87 -19.88 -3.55
C SER A 871 46.18 -19.15 -4.86
N TRP A 872 46.19 -19.88 -5.98
CA TRP A 872 46.31 -19.36 -7.34
C TRP A 872 45.33 -20.06 -8.30
N THR A 873 45.12 -19.47 -9.47
CA THR A 873 44.48 -20.11 -10.64
C THR A 873 45.22 -19.76 -11.94
N THR A 874 44.82 -20.34 -13.07
CA THR A 874 45.40 -20.07 -14.39
C THR A 874 44.30 -19.68 -15.37
N VAL A 875 44.50 -18.54 -16.05
CA VAL A 875 43.68 -18.06 -17.17
C VAL A 875 44.47 -18.27 -18.46
N ASN A 876 43.85 -18.90 -19.45
CA ASN A 876 44.47 -19.10 -20.76
C ASN A 876 44.15 -17.89 -21.64
N VAL A 877 45.17 -17.24 -22.17
CA VAL A 877 45.08 -16.14 -23.14
C VAL A 877 45.25 -16.75 -24.53
N HIS A 878 44.18 -16.76 -25.32
CA HIS A 878 44.14 -17.37 -26.65
C HIS A 878 44.36 -16.31 -27.73
N PHE A 879 45.08 -16.71 -28.78
CA PHE A 879 45.49 -15.87 -29.90
C PHE A 879 45.06 -16.57 -31.19
N ASP A 880 44.30 -15.89 -32.05
CA ASP A 880 43.88 -16.40 -33.36
C ASP A 880 44.31 -15.45 -34.48
N ALA A 881 44.92 -16.00 -35.53
CA ALA A 881 45.39 -15.28 -36.71
C ALA A 881 44.68 -15.71 -38.01
N ALA A 882 43.56 -16.44 -37.94
CA ALA A 882 42.80 -16.96 -39.09
C ALA A 882 42.60 -15.91 -40.20
N ASP A 883 42.07 -14.74 -39.84
CA ASP A 883 41.68 -13.67 -40.77
C ASP A 883 42.58 -12.42 -40.66
N LEU A 884 43.75 -12.53 -40.02
CA LEU A 884 44.66 -11.40 -39.83
C LEU A 884 45.66 -11.20 -40.99
N GLU A 885 45.72 -9.97 -41.50
CA GLU A 885 46.81 -9.53 -42.38
C GLU A 885 48.16 -9.47 -41.64
N THR A 886 49.27 -9.68 -42.37
CA THR A 886 50.63 -9.39 -41.89
C THR A 886 50.77 -8.01 -41.25
N GLY A 887 51.26 -7.95 -40.01
CA GLY A 887 51.33 -6.73 -39.21
C GLY A 887 51.55 -6.97 -37.71
N LEU A 888 51.61 -5.89 -36.94
CA LEU A 888 51.61 -5.91 -35.48
C LEU A 888 50.22 -5.54 -34.97
N TYR A 889 49.68 -6.39 -34.10
CA TYR A 889 48.44 -6.22 -33.36
C TYR A 889 48.76 -6.04 -31.88
N THR A 890 48.03 -5.17 -31.18
CA THR A 890 48.28 -4.87 -29.76
C THR A 890 46.99 -4.82 -28.98
N GLY A 891 47.07 -5.19 -27.71
CA GLY A 891 45.96 -5.23 -26.78
C GLY A 891 46.45 -5.38 -25.35
N GLN A 892 45.56 -5.82 -24.48
CA GLN A 892 45.84 -6.12 -23.08
C GLN A 892 44.87 -7.17 -22.56
N VAL A 893 45.29 -7.99 -21.59
CA VAL A 893 44.35 -8.71 -20.74
C VAL A 893 44.07 -7.83 -19.53
N VAL A 894 42.82 -7.44 -19.34
CA VAL A 894 42.35 -6.69 -18.17
C VAL A 894 41.73 -7.67 -17.19
N ILE A 895 42.27 -7.69 -15.97
CA ILE A 895 41.75 -8.48 -14.85
C ILE A 895 41.14 -7.49 -13.86
N SER A 896 39.80 -7.45 -13.78
CA SER A 896 39.14 -6.72 -12.69
C SER A 896 38.82 -7.68 -11.55
N SER A 897 39.04 -7.28 -10.30
CA SER A 897 38.88 -8.14 -9.13
C SER A 897 38.06 -7.49 -8.01
N ASN A 898 37.88 -8.20 -6.89
CA ASN A 898 37.31 -7.68 -5.65
C ASN A 898 38.39 -7.19 -4.63
N ASP A 899 39.69 -7.20 -4.98
CA ASP A 899 40.77 -6.61 -4.16
C ASP A 899 40.57 -5.08 -4.05
N PRO A 900 40.31 -4.53 -2.84
CA PRO A 900 40.09 -3.09 -2.66
C PRO A 900 41.37 -2.26 -2.83
N GLY A 901 42.56 -2.87 -2.79
CA GLY A 901 43.85 -2.25 -3.11
C GLY A 901 44.18 -2.27 -4.60
N THR A 902 43.74 -3.30 -5.33
CA THR A 902 44.10 -3.53 -6.74
C THR A 902 42.89 -4.04 -7.57
N PRO A 903 41.81 -3.24 -7.71
CA PRO A 903 40.56 -3.69 -8.33
C PRO A 903 40.63 -3.88 -9.86
N ILE A 904 41.71 -3.41 -10.49
CA ILE A 904 42.03 -3.61 -11.91
C ILE A 904 43.54 -3.84 -12.05
N TRP A 905 43.93 -4.90 -12.76
CA TRP A 905 45.28 -5.17 -13.25
C TRP A 905 45.22 -5.28 -14.79
N SER A 906 46.25 -4.85 -15.51
CA SER A 906 46.26 -4.91 -16.98
C SER A 906 47.61 -5.38 -17.50
N VAL A 907 47.64 -6.57 -18.10
CA VAL A 907 48.85 -7.19 -18.68
C VAL A 907 48.91 -6.86 -20.18
N PRO A 908 49.93 -6.14 -20.68
CA PRO A 908 50.02 -5.79 -22.10
C PRO A 908 50.22 -7.01 -23.01
N VAL A 909 49.64 -6.97 -24.20
CA VAL A 909 49.68 -8.07 -25.18
C VAL A 909 50.07 -7.55 -26.57
N SER A 910 50.90 -8.29 -27.30
CA SER A 910 51.15 -8.04 -28.72
C SER A 910 51.28 -9.33 -29.55
N LEU A 911 50.69 -9.31 -30.74
CA LEU A 911 50.70 -10.39 -31.71
C LEU A 911 51.30 -9.90 -33.03
N THR A 912 52.35 -10.56 -33.51
CA THR A 912 52.99 -10.25 -34.80
C THR A 912 52.64 -11.31 -35.83
N ILE A 913 51.99 -10.92 -36.91
CA ILE A 913 51.70 -11.78 -38.06
C ILE A 913 52.80 -11.62 -39.10
N ALA A 914 53.58 -12.67 -39.31
CA ALA A 914 54.74 -12.68 -40.20
C ALA A 914 54.38 -13.10 -41.64
N SER A 915 55.15 -12.65 -42.64
CA SER A 915 54.91 -13.01 -44.06
C SER A 915 55.65 -14.27 -44.52
N TRP A 916 56.21 -15.02 -43.57
CA TRP A 916 56.94 -16.28 -43.71
C TRP A 916 57.16 -16.87 -42.31
N VAL A 917 57.24 -18.20 -42.20
CA VAL A 917 57.54 -18.90 -40.94
C VAL A 917 59.05 -19.14 -40.84
N CYS A 918 59.65 -18.90 -39.67
CA CYS A 918 61.06 -19.21 -39.47
C CYS A 918 61.27 -20.72 -39.41
N GLY A 919 62.12 -21.25 -40.28
CA GLY A 919 62.29 -22.69 -40.46
C GLY A 919 61.36 -23.32 -41.51
N ASP A 920 60.44 -22.58 -42.14
CA ASP A 920 59.78 -22.99 -43.40
C ASP A 920 60.74 -22.70 -44.57
N ILE A 921 61.44 -23.74 -44.99
CA ILE A 921 62.53 -23.73 -45.96
C ILE A 921 62.04 -24.23 -47.32
N ASP A 922 61.02 -25.11 -47.36
CA ASP A 922 60.42 -25.57 -48.62
C ASP A 922 59.32 -24.63 -49.18
N GLY A 923 58.80 -23.73 -48.35
CA GLY A 923 57.75 -22.77 -48.66
C GLY A 923 56.35 -23.37 -48.62
N SER A 924 56.12 -24.37 -47.78
CA SER A 924 54.82 -25.03 -47.61
C SER A 924 53.82 -24.21 -46.77
N GLY A 925 54.28 -23.20 -46.05
CA GLY A 925 53.47 -22.42 -45.11
C GLY A 925 53.46 -22.99 -43.69
N ALA A 926 54.24 -24.03 -43.42
CA ALA A 926 54.44 -24.61 -42.09
C ALA A 926 55.91 -24.99 -41.92
N GLY A 927 56.45 -24.82 -40.71
CA GLY A 927 57.83 -25.21 -40.40
C GLY A 927 58.19 -24.88 -38.94
N PRO A 928 59.35 -25.35 -38.44
CA PRO A 928 60.26 -26.29 -39.10
C PRO A 928 59.77 -27.76 -39.07
N ASP A 929 59.72 -28.38 -40.23
CA ASP A 929 59.24 -29.73 -40.49
C ASP A 929 60.34 -30.61 -41.15
N ILE A 930 60.09 -31.91 -41.37
CA ILE A 930 61.09 -32.83 -41.95
C ILE A 930 61.26 -32.64 -43.46
N GLY A 931 60.29 -32.02 -44.14
CA GLY A 931 60.37 -31.47 -45.49
C GLY A 931 61.40 -30.34 -45.55
N ASP A 932 61.33 -29.35 -44.66
CA ASP A 932 62.29 -28.24 -44.55
C ASP A 932 63.71 -28.73 -44.37
N LEU A 933 63.91 -29.68 -43.45
CA LEU A 933 65.20 -30.30 -43.22
C LEU A 933 65.73 -31.02 -44.47
N VAL A 934 64.87 -31.72 -45.21
CA VAL A 934 65.23 -32.36 -46.48
C VAL A 934 65.53 -31.33 -47.57
N TYR A 935 64.79 -30.23 -47.63
CA TYR A 935 64.98 -29.15 -48.60
C TYR A 935 66.29 -28.41 -48.36
N LEU A 936 66.62 -28.09 -47.09
CA LEU A 936 67.89 -27.49 -46.71
C LEU A 936 69.06 -28.40 -47.11
N VAL A 937 68.97 -29.71 -46.84
CA VAL A 937 69.97 -30.69 -47.28
C VAL A 937 70.10 -30.73 -48.81
N ASP A 938 68.99 -30.73 -49.55
CA ASP A 938 69.03 -30.83 -51.01
C ASP A 938 69.59 -29.56 -51.66
N TYR A 939 69.18 -28.38 -51.20
CA TYR A 939 69.75 -27.09 -51.58
C TYR A 939 71.27 -27.04 -51.33
N MET A 940 71.70 -27.37 -50.10
CA MET A 940 73.10 -27.26 -49.70
C MET A 940 74.04 -28.30 -50.35
N PHE A 941 73.59 -29.55 -50.51
CA PHE A 941 74.48 -30.68 -50.82
C PHE A 941 74.13 -31.45 -52.10
N SER A 942 72.88 -31.44 -52.55
CA SER A 942 72.45 -32.11 -53.80
C SER A 942 72.42 -31.18 -55.01
N GLY A 943 72.24 -29.86 -54.80
CA GLY A 943 72.03 -28.87 -55.85
C GLY A 943 70.56 -28.59 -56.17
N GLY A 944 69.69 -28.67 -55.16
CA GLY A 944 68.30 -28.24 -55.21
C GLY A 944 68.13 -26.72 -55.46
N PRO A 945 66.89 -26.24 -55.66
CA PRO A 945 66.60 -24.80 -55.75
C PRO A 945 66.92 -24.08 -54.43
N PRO A 946 67.19 -22.76 -54.47
CA PRO A 946 67.24 -21.97 -53.24
C PRO A 946 65.87 -21.93 -52.55
N PRO A 947 65.83 -21.89 -51.21
CA PRO A 947 64.61 -21.69 -50.42
C PRO A 947 63.77 -20.49 -50.91
N PRO A 948 62.42 -20.58 -50.91
CA PRO A 948 61.55 -19.50 -51.39
C PRO A 948 61.73 -18.19 -50.60
N ASN A 949 62.02 -18.30 -49.31
CA ASN A 949 62.67 -17.25 -48.53
C ASN A 949 64.02 -17.76 -48.01
N LEU A 950 65.09 -16.98 -48.21
CA LEU A 950 66.43 -17.31 -47.71
C LEU A 950 66.56 -17.04 -46.21
N ASP A 951 65.83 -16.05 -45.70
CA ASP A 951 65.90 -15.61 -44.31
C ASP A 951 65.27 -16.69 -43.40
N ALA A 952 64.18 -17.33 -43.87
CA ALA A 952 63.55 -18.50 -43.23
C ALA A 952 64.46 -19.73 -43.11
N ALA A 953 65.50 -19.83 -43.94
CA ALA A 953 66.49 -20.91 -43.92
C ALA A 953 67.76 -20.58 -43.11
N ASN A 954 67.83 -19.38 -42.55
CA ASN A 954 68.95 -18.87 -41.73
C ASN A 954 68.68 -19.13 -40.23
N VAL A 955 68.34 -20.38 -39.90
CA VAL A 955 67.67 -20.75 -38.64
C VAL A 955 68.51 -20.59 -37.37
N ASP A 956 69.83 -20.34 -37.47
CA ASP A 956 70.67 -20.02 -36.31
C ASP A 956 70.97 -18.52 -36.11
N GLY A 957 70.54 -17.68 -37.06
CA GLY A 957 70.67 -16.22 -36.99
C GLY A 957 72.08 -15.66 -37.28
N GLU A 958 73.09 -16.48 -37.61
CA GLU A 958 74.40 -16.00 -38.06
C GLU A 958 74.37 -15.54 -39.54
N PRO A 959 75.42 -14.89 -40.08
CA PRO A 959 75.41 -14.34 -41.45
C PRO A 959 75.44 -15.34 -42.63
N GLY A 960 74.36 -16.10 -42.82
CA GLY A 960 73.97 -16.72 -44.09
C GLY A 960 74.04 -18.24 -44.13
N ILE A 961 72.98 -18.84 -44.69
CA ILE A 961 72.71 -20.28 -44.81
C ILE A 961 73.97 -21.11 -45.04
N ASN A 962 74.35 -21.89 -44.03
CA ASN A 962 75.51 -22.75 -44.01
C ASN A 962 75.23 -24.04 -43.20
N ILE A 963 76.28 -24.75 -42.77
CA ILE A 963 76.11 -26.06 -42.11
C ILE A 963 75.74 -25.95 -40.63
N SER A 964 75.90 -24.76 -40.01
CA SER A 964 75.41 -24.54 -38.65
C SER A 964 73.89 -24.49 -38.61
N ASP A 965 73.22 -23.83 -39.56
CA ASP A 965 71.76 -23.85 -39.75
C ASP A 965 71.20 -25.29 -39.81
N LEU A 966 71.81 -26.13 -40.65
CA LEU A 966 71.40 -27.53 -40.79
C LEU A 966 71.60 -28.32 -39.49
N VAL A 967 72.67 -28.05 -38.75
CA VAL A 967 72.91 -28.70 -37.45
C VAL A 967 71.92 -28.19 -36.39
N TYR A 968 71.62 -26.90 -36.38
CA TYR A 968 70.66 -26.26 -35.47
C TYR A 968 69.25 -26.84 -35.68
N LEU A 969 68.81 -26.96 -36.94
CA LEU A 969 67.52 -27.55 -37.30
C LEU A 969 67.42 -29.02 -36.85
N VAL A 970 68.49 -29.82 -37.05
CA VAL A 970 68.55 -31.20 -36.56
C VAL A 970 68.54 -31.29 -35.02
N ASP A 971 69.22 -30.37 -34.33
CA ASP A 971 69.29 -30.37 -32.88
C ASP A 971 67.94 -29.99 -32.26
N TYR A 972 67.26 -28.97 -32.81
CA TYR A 972 65.87 -28.63 -32.48
C TYR A 972 64.95 -29.85 -32.67
N MET A 973 64.85 -30.36 -33.91
CA MET A 973 63.87 -31.38 -34.28
C MET A 973 64.05 -32.74 -33.59
N PHE A 974 65.28 -33.14 -33.24
CA PHE A 974 65.56 -34.51 -32.78
C PHE A 974 66.27 -34.62 -31.42
N ASN A 975 66.91 -33.55 -30.93
CA ASN A 975 67.67 -33.56 -29.68
C ASN A 975 67.08 -32.64 -28.60
N GLY A 976 66.10 -31.79 -28.93
CA GLY A 976 65.53 -30.80 -28.01
C GLY A 976 66.40 -29.54 -27.88
N GLY A 977 67.02 -29.12 -28.99
CA GLY A 977 67.69 -27.82 -29.10
C GLY A 977 66.71 -26.63 -29.05
N PRO A 978 67.22 -25.40 -29.01
CA PRO A 978 66.40 -24.18 -29.04
C PRO A 978 65.66 -23.99 -30.38
N GLU A 979 64.57 -23.25 -30.36
CA GLU A 979 63.77 -22.91 -31.55
C GLU A 979 64.58 -22.08 -32.59
N PRO A 980 64.25 -22.19 -33.89
CA PRO A 980 64.84 -21.37 -34.95
C PRO A 980 64.80 -19.86 -34.68
N ALA A 981 65.89 -19.17 -35.00
CA ALA A 981 66.10 -17.74 -34.71
C ALA A 981 66.51 -16.95 -35.97
N CYS A 982 65.66 -16.98 -36.99
CA CYS A 982 65.89 -16.38 -38.30
C CYS A 982 66.06 -14.85 -38.28
N PHE A 983 66.89 -14.32 -39.19
CA PHE A 983 67.29 -12.91 -39.29
C PHE A 983 67.68 -12.51 -40.72
#